data_AF-A0A9E4S1X6-F1
#
_entry.id   AF-A0A9E4S1X6-F1
#
_cell.length_a   1.000
_cell.length_b   1.000
_cell.length_c   1.000
_cell.angle_alpha   90.00
_cell.angle_beta   90.00
_cell.angle_gamma   90.00
#
_symmetry.space_group_name_H-M   'P 1'
#
loop_
_entity.id
_entity.type
_entity.pdbx_description
1 polymer ?
#
loop_
_entity_poly.entity_id
_entity_poly.type
_entity_poly.pdbx_seq_one_letter_code
_entity_poly.pdbx_strand_id
1 'polypeptide(L)'
;MLLFLRVFGITGLAVLAAGLFLFVPWPNGVAADELDFGESAGAMSGRGEFRQYVPQGGRSMIGKIPVGIKDLSIKLTATADLDIELWDGEVFVVGWEANGGQALIYSETETTGEYNGVKITWSGWNGVDGDGSARGNESITLSGTTKNTFFMKVFGYQAGTVEVKYSWVGAGVRVPASSGAGSFSKSVPQNGRAVIGTIPVGVDGLRIDLAADKDLDIELWDGDRFVVGWQVNGQKSLIYGSSPVTGLYGGVRIFWSGWDGVDGRKGNEFIRISGTTQNSFLMKVFGYQQGNVSVNYSWGSGLESAEPIRTTALAPAPTPDPTPAPTPTPAPAPAPTPQPLAQTVRTWVGGFNQSWSERLNWLPTGVPSGDDLFVIEGSLSETKSPIMYADFTLTTGTIDIDPHSTLKVAVGVIFTNNGTVNAKGDLLNDGRTINKGVYNNEAVIFVSEASGSFINRMGAALNNSTGGSSVGVITNVCGGTINDSGALGTVLPAPCVWSGAGGNDHWSDPSNWVNGLVPPEDHPVLINGEGGGAANVILDVDLVIQSRSLTVASGDTLTIGSGGSGADANVTLSIKQPGGVLTNRGTVAVSNFSSLRRDPIAIIDNLGGIVRVACRGSGPSGGITGAAMVPDACFWDGGGLTNNWSEAANWDSDTLPTSDDPVLIRDVSGTVTVVNLDASFDLNAQGILTVAAGQTLNVPEGVTLRITSQSPGGSIWIIGTLNINGGTLHNRYTGLITNTGTIIVNGGTLNNEGGSLFNQAGGKINIIGGLFFNGAGAGFINSGSVVIDAASNFFLGDYATLTNNGAFTNAGLFNTSSRAGDFVNHQGGTLVNSGTLNQGGLGVFSNLAGSKITNTGRINMFESMLDNRGTIENSGTMEVFHFGSYQNLGGRLENWSGGAFVNAGSVSNLENSTINNSGSIINNRNLINAGTMNNLCGGTVTGPVNGNQPVGVCAVN
;
A
#
# COMPACT_ATOMS: atom_id res chain seq x y z
N MET A 1 -44.03 38.88 -9.11
CA MET A 1 -44.28 40.29 -9.49
C MET A 1 -43.06 40.76 -10.27
N LEU A 2 -43.02 40.52 -11.59
CA LEU A 2 -43.13 41.52 -12.69
C LEU A 2 -42.01 42.59 -12.64
N LEU A 3 -40.90 42.48 -13.40
CA LEU A 3 -40.63 42.79 -14.84
C LEU A 3 -40.24 44.28 -15.12
N PHE A 4 -39.31 44.48 -16.07
CA PHE A 4 -38.89 45.66 -16.88
C PHE A 4 -37.39 46.06 -16.74
N LEU A 5 -36.49 45.67 -17.67
CA LEU A 5 -36.09 46.21 -19.02
C LEU A 5 -35.00 47.33 -18.92
N ARG A 6 -33.72 47.16 -19.33
CA ARG A 6 -33.03 47.03 -20.65
C ARG A 6 -32.96 48.31 -21.53
N VAL A 7 -31.79 48.46 -22.21
CA VAL A 7 -31.42 49.15 -23.50
C VAL A 7 -30.30 50.20 -23.32
N PHE A 8 -29.23 50.41 -24.14
CA PHE A 8 -28.42 49.69 -25.17
C PHE A 8 -27.34 50.68 -25.72
N GLY A 9 -26.22 50.19 -26.31
CA GLY A 9 -25.33 50.91 -27.27
C GLY A 9 -23.80 50.80 -26.98
N ILE A 10 -23.04 49.77 -27.39
CA ILE A 10 -22.47 49.32 -28.69
C ILE A 10 -21.42 50.26 -29.34
N THR A 11 -20.15 49.81 -29.44
CA THR A 11 -19.32 49.46 -30.64
C THR A 11 -17.87 49.18 -30.17
N GLY A 12 -17.07 48.21 -30.65
CA GLY A 12 -17.15 47.38 -31.85
C GLY A 12 -16.33 46.08 -31.79
N LEU A 13 -16.46 45.32 -32.88
CA LEU A 13 -16.12 43.91 -33.11
C LEU A 13 -14.63 43.60 -33.28
N ALA A 14 -14.22 42.40 -32.83
CA ALA A 14 -13.41 41.45 -33.60
C ALA A 14 -13.86 40.01 -33.27
N VAL A 15 -14.02 39.19 -34.31
CA VAL A 15 -14.66 37.86 -34.31
C VAL A 15 -13.59 36.76 -34.23
N LEU A 16 -13.79 35.75 -33.37
CA LEU A 16 -13.37 34.37 -33.63
C LEU A 16 -14.25 33.39 -32.82
N ALA A 17 -14.63 32.30 -33.49
CA ALA A 17 -15.81 31.48 -33.24
C ALA A 17 -15.80 30.70 -31.92
N ALA A 18 -16.93 30.77 -31.18
CA ALA A 18 -17.28 29.84 -30.11
C ALA A 18 -18.34 28.86 -30.63
N GLY A 19 -17.91 27.62 -30.87
CA GLY A 19 -18.78 26.49 -31.20
C GLY A 19 -19.42 25.92 -29.94
N LEU A 20 -20.74 25.80 -30.00
CA LEU A 20 -21.66 25.15 -29.08
C LEU A 20 -21.20 23.73 -28.71
N PHE A 21 -20.91 23.45 -27.43
CA PHE A 21 -20.76 22.08 -26.92
C PHE A 21 -21.88 21.75 -25.94
N LEU A 22 -22.71 20.81 -26.36
CA LEU A 22 -23.71 20.10 -25.57
C LEU A 22 -23.00 19.26 -24.51
N PHE A 23 -23.37 19.45 -23.24
CA PHE A 23 -23.03 18.52 -22.17
C PHE A 23 -23.73 17.18 -22.42
N VAL A 24 -22.95 16.11 -22.61
CA VAL A 24 -23.41 14.72 -22.59
C VAL A 24 -22.72 14.03 -21.39
N PRO A 25 -23.44 13.29 -20.52
CA PRO A 25 -22.86 12.63 -19.37
C PRO A 25 -21.91 11.50 -19.79
N TRP A 26 -20.78 11.41 -19.10
CA TRP A 26 -19.79 10.34 -19.24
C TRP A 26 -20.35 8.99 -18.78
N PRO A 27 -20.18 7.90 -19.54
CA PRO A 27 -20.31 6.55 -19.03
C PRO A 27 -18.97 6.05 -18.46
N ASN A 28 -19.01 5.63 -17.19
CA ASN A 28 -17.93 4.92 -16.50
C ASN A 28 -17.66 3.57 -17.18
N GLY A 29 -16.52 3.45 -17.84
CA GLY A 29 -15.80 2.20 -18.04
C GLY A 29 -14.47 2.34 -17.30
N VAL A 30 -14.17 1.42 -16.39
CA VAL A 30 -12.83 1.32 -15.79
C VAL A 30 -11.89 0.91 -16.91
N ALA A 31 -11.26 1.89 -17.56
CA ALA A 31 -10.03 1.67 -18.30
C ALA A 31 -8.95 1.38 -17.24
N ALA A 32 -8.15 0.34 -17.43
CA ALA A 32 -6.91 0.24 -16.66
C ALA A 32 -6.10 1.53 -16.92
N ASP A 33 -5.38 2.07 -15.94
CA ASP A 33 -4.47 3.22 -16.16
C ASP A 33 -3.02 2.76 -16.40
N GLU A 34 -2.77 1.44 -16.41
CA GLU A 34 -1.47 0.79 -16.58
C GLU A 34 -1.58 -0.63 -17.21
N LEU A 35 -0.44 -1.28 -17.49
CA LEU A 35 -0.38 -2.68 -17.92
C LEU A 35 -0.95 -3.62 -16.85
N ASP A 36 -2.15 -4.13 -17.12
CA ASP A 36 -2.82 -5.13 -16.30
C ASP A 36 -2.67 -6.53 -16.92
N PHE A 37 -2.00 -7.43 -16.22
CA PHE A 37 -1.80 -8.83 -16.61
C PHE A 37 -2.84 -9.79 -15.98
N GLY A 38 -3.89 -9.22 -15.38
CA GLY A 38 -4.94 -9.89 -14.62
C GLY A 38 -4.46 -10.47 -13.29
N GLU A 39 -5.40 -10.92 -12.47
CA GLU A 39 -5.16 -11.57 -11.15
C GLU A 39 -4.21 -12.79 -11.22
N SER A 40 -4.04 -13.36 -12.41
CA SER A 40 -3.11 -14.47 -12.66
C SER A 40 -1.66 -14.06 -12.89
N ALA A 41 -1.32 -12.77 -12.72
CA ALA A 41 0.01 -12.20 -13.01
C ALA A 41 0.55 -12.60 -14.40
N GLY A 42 -0.33 -12.64 -15.40
CA GLY A 42 0.01 -13.00 -16.76
C GLY A 42 0.18 -14.50 -17.05
N ALA A 43 -0.09 -15.38 -16.08
CA ALA A 43 -0.08 -16.84 -16.29
C ALA A 43 -1.11 -17.32 -17.33
N MET A 44 -2.12 -16.50 -17.64
CA MET A 44 -3.05 -16.71 -18.76
C MET A 44 -2.73 -15.76 -19.90
N SER A 45 -2.81 -16.21 -21.15
CA SER A 45 -2.67 -15.30 -22.31
C SER A 45 -3.73 -14.23 -22.26
N GLY A 46 -3.35 -13.00 -22.59
CA GLY A 46 -4.24 -11.85 -22.48
C GLY A 46 -3.85 -10.72 -23.40
N ARG A 47 -4.71 -9.70 -23.40
CA ARG A 47 -4.48 -8.43 -24.07
C ARG A 47 -5.20 -7.33 -23.30
N GLY A 48 -4.67 -6.11 -23.36
CA GLY A 48 -5.29 -4.94 -22.77
C GLY A 48 -5.03 -3.69 -23.60
N GLU A 49 -5.80 -2.65 -23.31
CA GLU A 49 -5.61 -1.32 -23.86
C GLU A 49 -5.95 -0.25 -22.82
N PHE A 50 -5.19 0.84 -22.81
CA PHE A 50 -5.46 1.99 -21.96
C PHE A 50 -4.90 3.30 -22.53
N ARG A 51 -5.23 4.41 -21.87
CA ARG A 51 -4.70 5.74 -22.19
C ARG A 51 -4.15 6.41 -20.94
N GLN A 52 -3.02 7.09 -21.08
CA GLN A 52 -2.38 7.80 -19.97
C GLN A 52 -1.86 9.16 -20.42
N TYR A 53 -1.97 10.17 -19.57
CA TYR A 53 -1.37 11.48 -19.83
C TYR A 53 0.07 11.54 -19.32
N VAL A 54 0.98 12.06 -20.14
CA VAL A 54 2.40 12.24 -19.81
C VAL A 54 2.74 13.73 -19.91
N PRO A 55 3.18 14.38 -18.82
CA PRO A 55 3.60 15.78 -18.87
C PRO A 55 4.97 15.94 -19.54
N GLN A 56 5.21 17.11 -20.14
CA GLN A 56 6.51 17.44 -20.74
C GLN A 56 7.63 17.41 -19.68
N GLY A 57 8.74 16.74 -20.00
CA GLY A 57 9.87 16.51 -19.09
C GLY A 57 9.59 15.49 -17.98
N GLY A 58 8.39 14.89 -17.96
CA GLY A 58 7.99 13.88 -16.98
C GLY A 58 8.22 12.45 -17.47
N ARG A 59 8.42 11.54 -16.50
CA ARG A 59 8.38 10.09 -16.70
C ARG A 59 7.17 9.53 -16.00
N SER A 60 6.30 8.87 -16.74
CA SER A 60 5.14 8.19 -16.19
C SER A 60 5.39 6.68 -16.20
N MET A 61 5.16 6.00 -15.07
CA MET A 61 5.10 4.53 -15.04
C MET A 61 3.81 4.11 -15.73
N ILE A 62 3.91 3.19 -16.69
CA ILE A 62 2.77 2.70 -17.46
C ILE A 62 2.50 1.21 -17.21
N GLY A 63 3.30 0.54 -16.38
CA GLY A 63 2.97 -0.76 -15.80
C GLY A 63 4.17 -1.67 -15.55
N LYS A 64 3.93 -2.75 -14.78
CA LYS A 64 4.93 -3.73 -14.37
C LYS A 64 4.75 -5.03 -15.15
N ILE A 65 5.79 -5.49 -15.83
CA ILE A 65 5.79 -6.74 -16.61
C ILE A 65 6.27 -7.88 -15.68
N PRO A 66 5.43 -8.89 -15.38
CA PRO A 66 5.78 -9.97 -14.47
C PRO A 66 6.75 -10.98 -15.10
N VAL A 67 7.41 -11.77 -14.24
CA VAL A 67 8.19 -12.95 -14.64
C VAL A 67 7.25 -14.05 -15.15
N GLY A 68 7.68 -14.85 -16.12
CA GLY A 68 6.97 -16.05 -16.57
C GLY A 68 6.01 -15.88 -17.74
N ILE A 69 5.76 -14.65 -18.21
CA ILE A 69 4.94 -14.42 -19.42
C ILE A 69 5.80 -14.61 -20.66
N LYS A 70 5.15 -15.03 -21.75
CA LYS A 70 5.81 -15.32 -23.01
C LYS A 70 5.34 -14.38 -24.12
N ASP A 71 6.26 -13.99 -25.00
CA ASP A 71 5.96 -13.31 -26.26
C ASP A 71 5.10 -12.03 -26.06
N LEU A 72 5.53 -11.18 -25.12
CA LEU A 72 4.88 -9.89 -24.84
C LEU A 72 5.10 -8.93 -26.01
N SER A 73 4.02 -8.27 -26.43
CA SER A 73 4.04 -7.16 -27.38
C SER A 73 3.35 -5.96 -26.76
N ILE A 74 3.99 -4.79 -26.83
CA ILE A 74 3.41 -3.50 -26.44
C ILE A 74 3.56 -2.54 -27.62
N LYS A 75 2.47 -1.86 -27.95
CA LYS A 75 2.41 -0.80 -28.95
C LYS A 75 1.93 0.49 -28.31
N LEU A 76 2.72 1.54 -28.49
CA LEU A 76 2.47 2.91 -28.06
C LEU A 76 1.98 3.72 -29.27
N THR A 77 0.93 4.53 -29.09
CA THR A 77 0.43 5.44 -30.12
C THR A 77 0.09 6.80 -29.51
N ALA A 78 0.73 7.86 -29.99
CA ALA A 78 0.53 9.23 -29.53
C ALA A 78 0.74 10.23 -30.68
N THR A 79 0.08 11.39 -30.59
CA THR A 79 0.31 12.53 -31.51
C THR A 79 1.43 13.44 -31.03
N ALA A 80 1.89 13.27 -29.79
CA ALA A 80 2.97 14.02 -29.15
C ALA A 80 4.22 13.13 -29.09
N ASP A 81 5.39 13.77 -29.03
CA ASP A 81 6.70 13.11 -28.95
C ASP A 81 6.89 12.43 -27.58
N LEU A 82 6.50 11.15 -27.50
CA LEU A 82 6.48 10.31 -26.30
C LEU A 82 7.23 8.99 -26.58
N ASP A 83 8.23 8.68 -25.75
CA ASP A 83 9.12 7.54 -25.98
C ASP A 83 8.96 6.47 -24.89
N ILE A 84 8.98 5.19 -25.28
CA ILE A 84 8.99 4.03 -24.39
C ILE A 84 10.34 3.92 -23.69
N GLU A 85 10.30 3.57 -22.41
CA GLU A 85 11.46 3.12 -21.65
C GLU A 85 11.18 1.77 -20.96
N LEU A 86 12.14 0.83 -21.06
CA LEU A 86 12.13 -0.43 -20.32
C LEU A 86 13.24 -0.46 -19.27
N TRP A 87 12.88 -0.79 -18.03
CA TRP A 87 13.78 -0.81 -16.88
C TRP A 87 13.76 -2.18 -16.16
N ASP A 88 14.90 -2.60 -15.62
CA ASP A 88 15.02 -3.71 -14.66
C ASP A 88 15.64 -3.18 -13.37
N GLY A 89 14.83 -2.95 -12.34
CA GLY A 89 15.23 -2.19 -11.15
C GLY A 89 15.76 -0.80 -11.51
N GLU A 90 17.04 -0.55 -11.23
CA GLU A 90 17.74 0.70 -11.59
C GLU A 90 18.42 0.66 -12.97
N VAL A 91 18.45 -0.49 -13.66
CA VAL A 91 19.12 -0.64 -14.96
C VAL A 91 18.22 -0.15 -16.09
N PHE A 92 18.72 0.78 -16.90
CA PHE A 92 18.03 1.29 -18.08
C PHE A 92 18.28 0.36 -19.28
N VAL A 93 17.29 -0.47 -19.63
CA VAL A 93 17.45 -1.57 -20.60
C VAL A 93 17.17 -1.11 -22.03
N VAL A 94 16.06 -0.42 -22.27
CA VAL A 94 15.65 0.09 -23.60
C VAL A 94 15.17 1.54 -23.47
N GLY A 95 15.60 2.41 -24.38
CA GLY A 95 15.07 3.77 -24.52
C GLY A 95 16.11 4.79 -25.00
N TRP A 96 15.66 6.03 -25.22
CA TRP A 96 16.50 7.18 -25.58
C TRP A 96 16.80 8.09 -24.37
N GLU A 97 17.94 8.80 -24.39
CA GLU A 97 18.55 9.50 -23.26
C GLU A 97 17.64 10.57 -22.59
N ALA A 98 16.83 10.18 -21.61
CA ALA A 98 16.04 11.13 -20.81
C ALA A 98 16.86 11.92 -19.76
N ASN A 99 18.06 11.46 -19.39
CA ASN A 99 18.93 12.03 -18.33
C ASN A 99 20.45 11.97 -18.64
N GLY A 100 20.85 11.85 -19.91
CA GLY A 100 22.27 11.85 -20.30
C GLY A 100 23.03 10.52 -20.09
N GLY A 101 22.31 9.40 -19.95
CA GLY A 101 22.88 8.05 -19.99
C GLY A 101 22.14 7.18 -21.01
N GLN A 102 22.88 6.46 -21.85
CA GLN A 102 22.34 5.57 -22.88
C GLN A 102 21.79 4.28 -22.26
N ALA A 103 20.64 3.81 -22.75
CA ALA A 103 20.14 2.48 -22.42
C ALA A 103 21.07 1.39 -22.99
N LEU A 104 20.94 0.15 -22.52
CA LEU A 104 21.71 -0.97 -23.07
C LEU A 104 21.33 -1.28 -24.53
N ILE A 105 20.05 -1.12 -24.87
CA ILE A 105 19.49 -1.28 -26.21
C ILE A 105 18.93 0.08 -26.64
N TYR A 106 19.65 0.75 -27.53
CA TYR A 106 19.29 2.07 -28.05
C TYR A 106 19.61 2.15 -29.54
N SER A 107 18.72 2.74 -30.35
CA SER A 107 18.91 2.93 -31.80
C SER A 107 17.87 3.91 -32.36
N GLU A 108 18.25 4.67 -33.40
CA GLU A 108 17.35 5.56 -34.14
C GLU A 108 16.18 4.80 -34.78
N THR A 109 16.44 3.57 -35.23
CA THR A 109 15.49 2.68 -35.90
C THR A 109 15.37 1.36 -35.16
N GLU A 110 14.50 0.46 -35.64
CA GLU A 110 14.28 -0.84 -35.01
C GLU A 110 15.60 -1.57 -34.72
N THR A 111 15.74 -2.00 -33.48
CA THR A 111 16.93 -2.71 -33.00
C THR A 111 16.52 -3.87 -32.11
N THR A 112 17.39 -4.86 -32.02
CA THR A 112 17.18 -6.06 -31.21
C THR A 112 18.40 -6.34 -30.37
N GLY A 113 18.20 -6.50 -29.07
CA GLY A 113 19.22 -6.92 -28.12
C GLY A 113 18.75 -8.08 -27.25
N GLU A 114 19.67 -8.67 -26.49
CA GLU A 114 19.37 -9.70 -25.52
C GLU A 114 19.74 -9.20 -24.12
N TYR A 115 18.83 -9.38 -23.17
CA TYR A 115 19.05 -9.00 -21.78
C TYR A 115 18.51 -10.10 -20.87
N ASN A 116 19.36 -10.65 -19.99
CA ASN A 116 19.05 -11.76 -19.09
C ASN A 116 18.34 -12.96 -19.76
N GLY A 117 18.75 -13.31 -20.98
CA GLY A 117 18.21 -14.45 -21.74
C GLY A 117 16.85 -14.18 -22.40
N VAL A 118 16.36 -12.94 -22.41
CA VAL A 118 15.16 -12.50 -23.13
C VAL A 118 15.59 -11.64 -24.31
N LYS A 119 15.08 -11.96 -25.51
CA LYS A 119 15.37 -11.19 -26.72
C LYS A 119 14.34 -10.08 -26.88
N ILE A 120 14.82 -8.83 -26.87
CA ILE A 120 14.02 -7.61 -26.83
C ILE A 120 14.19 -6.86 -28.16
N THR A 121 13.07 -6.60 -28.85
CA THR A 121 13.05 -5.80 -30.10
C THR A 121 12.28 -4.52 -29.85
N TRP A 122 12.88 -3.38 -30.15
CA TRP A 122 12.29 -2.04 -29.97
C TRP A 122 12.39 -1.25 -31.27
N SER A 123 11.36 -0.47 -31.60
CA SER A 123 11.26 0.28 -32.87
C SER A 123 12.28 1.43 -33.03
N GLY A 124 12.93 1.84 -31.94
CA GLY A 124 13.77 3.03 -31.93
C GLY A 124 12.97 4.33 -31.74
N TRP A 125 13.67 5.41 -31.41
CA TRP A 125 13.06 6.71 -31.04
C TRP A 125 12.52 7.51 -32.23
N ASN A 126 12.79 7.11 -33.47
CA ASN A 126 12.10 7.67 -34.64
C ASN A 126 10.71 7.04 -34.87
N GLY A 127 10.27 6.15 -33.97
CA GLY A 127 9.00 5.44 -34.06
C GLY A 127 9.02 4.27 -35.04
N VAL A 128 7.87 3.60 -35.16
CA VAL A 128 7.69 2.35 -35.95
C VAL A 128 8.04 2.46 -37.44
N ASP A 129 8.04 3.66 -38.02
CA ASP A 129 8.38 3.89 -39.43
C ASP A 129 9.87 4.20 -39.64
N GLY A 130 10.63 4.45 -38.57
CA GLY A 130 12.09 4.62 -38.59
C GLY A 130 12.62 5.91 -39.25
N ASP A 131 11.76 6.72 -39.88
CA ASP A 131 12.12 7.95 -40.59
C ASP A 131 11.80 9.25 -39.81
N GLY A 132 11.26 9.11 -38.59
CA GLY A 132 10.93 10.21 -37.69
C GLY A 132 9.55 10.84 -37.96
N SER A 133 8.81 10.36 -38.96
CA SER A 133 7.43 10.80 -39.23
C SER A 133 6.41 10.25 -38.23
N ALA A 134 6.78 9.21 -37.48
CA ALA A 134 5.96 8.51 -36.49
C ALA A 134 6.50 8.65 -35.06
N ARG A 135 7.19 9.75 -34.74
CA ARG A 135 7.59 10.07 -33.35
C ARG A 135 6.37 10.09 -32.44
N GLY A 136 6.46 9.43 -31.28
CA GLY A 136 5.31 9.14 -30.43
C GLY A 136 4.54 7.86 -30.78
N ASN A 137 4.92 7.11 -31.82
CA ASN A 137 4.37 5.78 -32.11
C ASN A 137 5.49 4.74 -32.06
N GLU A 138 5.60 4.03 -30.95
CA GLU A 138 6.67 3.06 -30.72
C GLU A 138 6.14 1.66 -30.45
N SER A 139 7.00 0.66 -30.56
CA SER A 139 6.68 -0.70 -30.17
C SER A 139 7.85 -1.40 -29.53
N ILE A 140 7.55 -2.25 -28.53
CA ILE A 140 8.53 -3.13 -27.91
C ILE A 140 7.96 -4.55 -27.84
N THR A 141 8.80 -5.54 -28.13
CA THR A 141 8.47 -6.97 -28.01
C THR A 141 9.54 -7.71 -27.22
N LEU A 142 9.10 -8.57 -26.30
CA LEU A 142 9.96 -9.46 -25.51
C LEU A 142 9.64 -10.88 -25.96
N SER A 143 10.54 -11.47 -26.74
CA SER A 143 10.39 -12.82 -27.27
C SER A 143 10.98 -13.86 -26.32
N GLY A 144 10.24 -14.96 -26.10
CA GLY A 144 10.55 -15.93 -25.04
C GLY A 144 9.92 -15.59 -23.70
N THR A 145 10.31 -16.31 -22.64
CA THR A 145 9.72 -16.16 -21.29
C THR A 145 10.47 -15.12 -20.48
N THR A 146 9.79 -14.11 -19.95
CA THR A 146 10.38 -13.11 -19.05
C THR A 146 10.98 -13.81 -17.83
N LYS A 147 12.24 -13.46 -17.49
CA LYS A 147 12.98 -14.06 -16.36
C LYS A 147 13.06 -13.15 -15.15
N ASN A 148 12.87 -11.85 -15.37
CA ASN A 148 12.80 -10.83 -14.34
C ASN A 148 11.47 -10.09 -14.45
N THR A 149 11.17 -9.31 -13.41
CA THR A 149 10.15 -8.29 -13.51
C THR A 149 10.74 -7.06 -14.21
N PHE A 150 10.08 -6.56 -15.26
CA PHE A 150 10.45 -5.30 -15.90
C PHE A 150 9.47 -4.19 -15.56
N PHE A 151 9.93 -2.94 -15.61
CA PHE A 151 9.11 -1.75 -15.42
C PHE A 151 9.05 -0.97 -16.74
N MET A 152 7.83 -0.71 -17.19
CA MET A 152 7.56 0.01 -18.41
C MET A 152 7.21 1.46 -18.09
N LYS A 153 7.93 2.41 -18.69
CA LYS A 153 7.70 3.85 -18.51
C LYS A 153 7.56 4.54 -19.85
N VAL A 154 7.02 5.76 -19.84
CA VAL A 154 6.97 6.66 -20.99
C VAL A 154 7.55 8.02 -20.59
N PHE A 155 8.47 8.53 -21.39
CA PHE A 155 9.04 9.87 -21.23
C PHE A 155 8.36 10.86 -22.19
N GLY A 156 7.98 12.04 -21.69
CA GLY A 156 7.36 13.07 -22.50
C GLY A 156 8.32 14.17 -22.97
N TYR A 157 8.80 14.12 -24.21
CA TYR A 157 9.49 15.27 -24.82
C TYR A 157 8.50 16.39 -25.16
N GLN A 158 7.26 16.02 -25.44
CA GLN A 158 6.10 16.90 -25.48
C GLN A 158 5.02 16.36 -24.53
N ALA A 159 4.20 17.23 -23.95
CA ALA A 159 3.07 16.79 -23.15
C ALA A 159 1.98 16.20 -24.05
N GLY A 160 1.42 15.04 -23.69
CA GLY A 160 0.39 14.39 -24.50
C GLY A 160 -0.22 13.15 -23.85
N THR A 161 -1.32 12.69 -24.42
CA THR A 161 -1.95 11.42 -24.04
C THR A 161 -1.45 10.31 -24.95
N VAL A 162 -0.97 9.24 -24.35
CA VAL A 162 -0.55 8.01 -25.02
C VAL A 162 -1.66 6.96 -24.98
N GLU A 163 -1.90 6.26 -26.10
CA GLU A 163 -2.68 5.02 -26.15
C GLU A 163 -1.73 3.82 -26.18
N VAL A 164 -1.91 2.89 -25.24
CA VAL A 164 -1.08 1.70 -25.10
C VAL A 164 -1.93 0.48 -25.38
N LYS A 165 -1.45 -0.41 -26.26
CA LYS A 165 -2.05 -1.72 -26.54
C LYS A 165 -1.02 -2.80 -26.31
N TYR A 166 -1.40 -3.85 -25.60
CA TYR A 166 -0.47 -4.91 -25.27
C TYR A 166 -1.13 -6.29 -25.28
N SER A 167 -0.31 -7.31 -25.50
CA SER A 167 -0.74 -8.72 -25.49
C SER A 167 0.41 -9.63 -25.09
N TRP A 168 0.08 -10.75 -24.44
CA TRP A 168 1.06 -11.75 -24.00
C TRP A 168 0.47 -13.16 -24.05
N VAL A 169 1.35 -14.15 -24.03
CA VAL A 169 1.03 -15.56 -23.91
C VAL A 169 1.34 -16.02 -22.48
N GLY A 170 0.34 -16.53 -21.77
CA GLY A 170 0.50 -17.07 -20.43
C GLY A 170 0.91 -18.54 -20.42
N ALA A 171 1.56 -18.98 -19.34
CA ALA A 171 2.11 -20.33 -19.20
C ALA A 171 1.08 -21.43 -18.82
N GLY A 172 -0.17 -21.09 -18.49
CA GLY A 172 -1.15 -22.02 -17.91
C GLY A 172 -2.29 -22.47 -18.84
N VAL A 173 -2.66 -23.77 -18.76
CA VAL A 173 -3.87 -24.37 -19.34
C VAL A 173 -4.93 -24.48 -18.22
N ARG A 174 -6.16 -23.98 -18.45
CA ARG A 174 -7.20 -23.89 -17.41
C ARG A 174 -7.90 -25.24 -17.17
N VAL A 175 -7.97 -25.64 -15.90
CA VAL A 175 -9.13 -26.37 -15.32
C VAL A 175 -9.81 -25.39 -14.34
N PRO A 176 -11.13 -25.16 -14.40
CA PRO A 176 -11.84 -24.32 -13.43
C PRO A 176 -11.81 -24.93 -12.02
N ALA A 177 -11.97 -24.09 -10.99
CA ALA A 177 -12.18 -24.55 -9.62
C ALA A 177 -13.36 -25.52 -9.53
N SER A 178 -13.27 -26.55 -8.67
CA SER A 178 -14.24 -27.65 -8.58
C SER A 178 -15.65 -27.23 -8.15
N SER A 179 -15.82 -26.04 -7.57
CA SER A 179 -17.12 -25.42 -7.28
C SER A 179 -16.98 -23.90 -7.06
N GLY A 180 -18.10 -23.17 -7.05
CA GLY A 180 -18.14 -21.73 -6.77
C GLY A 180 -19.53 -21.11 -6.95
N ALA A 181 -19.71 -19.85 -6.56
CA ALA A 181 -20.94 -19.09 -6.76
C ALA A 181 -20.67 -17.58 -6.85
N GLY A 182 -21.59 -16.83 -7.45
CA GLY A 182 -21.48 -15.37 -7.58
C GLY A 182 -22.78 -14.72 -8.03
N SER A 183 -22.81 -13.39 -7.97
CA SER A 183 -23.90 -12.59 -8.49
C SER A 183 -23.39 -11.29 -9.11
N PHE A 184 -24.07 -10.78 -10.14
CA PHE A 184 -23.79 -9.46 -10.72
C PHE A 184 -25.05 -8.88 -11.37
N SER A 185 -24.99 -7.61 -11.75
CA SER A 185 -26.04 -6.96 -12.55
C SER A 185 -25.47 -6.31 -13.81
N LYS A 186 -26.23 -6.31 -14.90
CA LYS A 186 -25.83 -5.70 -16.18
C LYS A 186 -26.98 -4.91 -16.79
N SER A 187 -26.68 -3.73 -17.33
CA SER A 187 -27.65 -2.97 -18.12
C SER A 187 -27.70 -3.49 -19.56
N VAL A 188 -28.91 -3.71 -20.08
CA VAL A 188 -29.16 -4.24 -21.42
C VAL A 188 -29.96 -3.21 -22.22
N PRO A 189 -29.44 -2.74 -23.38
CA PRO A 189 -30.15 -1.80 -24.23
C PRO A 189 -31.33 -2.46 -24.96
N GLN A 190 -32.39 -1.68 -25.23
CA GLN A 190 -33.50 -2.14 -26.06
C GLN A 190 -33.02 -2.47 -27.48
N ASN A 191 -33.49 -3.59 -28.04
CA ASN A 191 -33.09 -4.15 -29.32
C ASN A 191 -31.58 -4.42 -29.47
N GLY A 192 -30.87 -4.59 -28.36
CA GLY A 192 -29.43 -4.84 -28.34
C GLY A 192 -29.06 -6.04 -27.47
N ARG A 193 -27.81 -6.51 -27.65
CA ARG A 193 -27.22 -7.61 -26.86
C ARG A 193 -26.17 -7.06 -25.91
N ALA A 194 -26.20 -7.51 -24.66
CA ALA A 194 -25.09 -7.36 -23.73
C ALA A 194 -24.42 -8.71 -23.51
N VAL A 195 -23.09 -8.77 -23.59
CA VAL A 195 -22.33 -9.93 -23.12
C VAL A 195 -22.32 -9.90 -21.60
N ILE A 196 -22.71 -11.01 -20.98
CA ILE A 196 -22.83 -11.12 -19.52
C ILE A 196 -21.85 -12.12 -18.89
N GLY A 197 -21.11 -12.90 -19.70
CA GLY A 197 -20.06 -13.77 -19.17
C GLY A 197 -19.61 -14.82 -20.16
N THR A 198 -18.56 -15.56 -19.80
CA THR A 198 -18.10 -16.74 -20.52
C THR A 198 -18.02 -17.91 -19.54
N ILE A 199 -18.65 -19.03 -19.89
CA ILE A 199 -18.53 -20.30 -19.17
C ILE A 199 -17.31 -21.03 -19.76
N PRO A 200 -16.24 -21.29 -18.99
CA PRO A 200 -15.06 -22.00 -19.49
C PRO A 200 -15.32 -23.50 -19.67
N VAL A 201 -14.42 -24.18 -20.37
CA VAL A 201 -14.30 -25.65 -20.35
C VAL A 201 -13.96 -26.12 -18.93
N GLY A 202 -14.47 -27.28 -18.50
CA GLY A 202 -14.19 -27.89 -17.20
C GLY A 202 -15.13 -27.50 -16.07
N VAL A 203 -16.22 -26.76 -16.34
CA VAL A 203 -17.23 -26.39 -15.34
C VAL A 203 -18.24 -27.52 -15.22
N ASP A 204 -18.45 -28.04 -14.01
CA ASP A 204 -19.44 -29.07 -13.74
C ASP A 204 -20.59 -28.52 -12.86
N GLY A 205 -21.82 -28.97 -13.11
CA GLY A 205 -22.99 -28.64 -12.27
C GLY A 205 -23.42 -27.16 -12.25
N LEU A 206 -23.34 -26.46 -13.38
CA LEU A 206 -23.62 -25.02 -13.46
C LEU A 206 -25.12 -24.69 -13.34
N ARG A 207 -25.44 -23.68 -12.54
CA ARG A 207 -26.76 -23.08 -12.38
C ARG A 207 -26.67 -21.57 -12.59
N ILE A 208 -27.59 -21.01 -13.36
CA ILE A 208 -27.67 -19.59 -13.68
C ILE A 208 -29.13 -19.16 -13.58
N ASP A 209 -29.41 -18.19 -12.74
CA ASP A 209 -30.70 -17.55 -12.57
C ASP A 209 -30.60 -16.09 -13.01
N LEU A 210 -31.43 -15.74 -13.98
CA LEU A 210 -31.59 -14.41 -14.54
C LEU A 210 -32.89 -13.82 -14.01
N ALA A 211 -32.84 -12.63 -13.42
CA ALA A 211 -34.00 -11.88 -12.95
C ALA A 211 -34.01 -10.44 -13.49
N ALA A 212 -35.14 -10.02 -14.06
CA ALA A 212 -35.34 -8.68 -14.59
C ALA A 212 -36.83 -8.30 -14.57
N ASP A 213 -37.12 -7.02 -14.27
CA ASP A 213 -38.48 -6.45 -14.34
C ASP A 213 -38.95 -6.16 -15.78
N LYS A 214 -38.12 -6.51 -16.77
CA LYS A 214 -38.26 -6.18 -18.20
C LYS A 214 -38.00 -7.42 -19.02
N ASP A 215 -38.57 -7.44 -20.23
CA ASP A 215 -38.46 -8.55 -21.19
C ASP A 215 -37.01 -8.65 -21.73
N LEU A 216 -36.16 -9.37 -20.98
CA LEU A 216 -34.75 -9.59 -21.22
C LEU A 216 -34.49 -11.10 -21.30
N ASP A 217 -34.00 -11.57 -22.45
CA ASP A 217 -33.84 -13.01 -22.71
C ASP A 217 -32.35 -13.42 -22.74
N ILE A 218 -32.00 -14.46 -22.00
CA ILE A 218 -30.69 -15.09 -21.97
C ILE A 218 -30.41 -15.85 -23.26
N GLU A 219 -29.19 -15.72 -23.74
CA GLU A 219 -28.67 -16.38 -24.92
C GLU A 219 -27.36 -17.10 -24.59
N LEU A 220 -27.17 -18.31 -25.14
CA LEU A 220 -25.94 -19.09 -25.01
C LEU A 220 -25.34 -19.39 -26.39
N TRP A 221 -24.05 -19.11 -26.54
CA TRP A 221 -23.31 -19.22 -27.80
C TRP A 221 -22.06 -20.08 -27.65
N ASP A 222 -21.75 -20.90 -28.66
CA ASP A 222 -20.48 -21.64 -28.78
C ASP A 222 -19.79 -21.22 -30.08
N GLY A 223 -18.84 -20.29 -29.97
CA GLY A 223 -18.33 -19.53 -31.13
C GLY A 223 -19.48 -18.81 -31.85
N ASP A 224 -19.65 -19.12 -33.14
CA ASP A 224 -20.73 -18.56 -33.97
C ASP A 224 -22.05 -19.36 -33.90
N ARG A 225 -22.10 -20.47 -33.14
CA ARG A 225 -23.30 -21.30 -33.03
C ARG A 225 -24.24 -20.79 -31.93
N PHE A 226 -25.51 -20.59 -32.27
CA PHE A 226 -26.55 -20.17 -31.34
C PHE A 226 -27.21 -21.37 -30.65
N VAL A 227 -26.85 -21.62 -29.39
CA VAL A 227 -27.18 -22.86 -28.67
C VAL A 227 -28.51 -22.74 -27.91
N VAL A 228 -28.71 -21.66 -27.15
CA VAL A 228 -29.92 -21.39 -26.35
C VAL A 228 -30.39 -19.95 -26.61
N GLY A 229 -31.70 -19.75 -26.73
CA GLY A 229 -32.35 -18.45 -26.86
C GLY A 229 -33.51 -18.49 -27.87
N TRP A 230 -34.24 -17.39 -28.05
CA TRP A 230 -35.36 -17.36 -29.01
C TRP A 230 -34.86 -17.38 -30.47
N GLN A 231 -34.60 -16.25 -31.09
CA GLN A 231 -34.13 -16.23 -32.48
C GLN A 231 -33.23 -15.04 -32.76
N VAL A 232 -32.26 -15.25 -33.66
CA VAL A 232 -31.41 -14.21 -34.21
C VAL A 232 -31.60 -14.17 -35.72
N ASN A 233 -32.02 -13.02 -36.26
CA ASN A 233 -32.26 -12.85 -37.70
C ASN A 233 -33.19 -13.91 -38.32
N GLY A 234 -34.20 -14.37 -37.56
CA GLY A 234 -35.14 -15.42 -37.99
C GLY A 234 -34.61 -16.85 -37.89
N GLN A 235 -33.35 -17.05 -37.46
CA GLN A 235 -32.79 -18.36 -37.16
C GLN A 235 -32.99 -18.69 -35.69
N LYS A 236 -33.63 -19.84 -35.44
CA LYS A 236 -33.88 -20.38 -34.10
C LYS A 236 -32.59 -20.96 -33.50
N SER A 237 -32.47 -20.91 -32.18
CA SER A 237 -31.42 -21.64 -31.45
C SER A 237 -31.59 -23.15 -31.58
N LEU A 238 -30.54 -23.90 -31.23
CA LEU A 238 -30.59 -25.37 -31.20
C LEU A 238 -31.53 -25.91 -30.11
N ILE A 239 -31.54 -25.27 -28.94
CA ILE A 239 -32.41 -25.58 -27.81
C ILE A 239 -33.47 -24.48 -27.73
N TYR A 240 -34.60 -24.71 -28.40
CA TYR A 240 -35.63 -23.71 -28.67
C TYR A 240 -37.00 -24.13 -28.13
N GLY A 241 -37.57 -23.36 -27.21
CA GLY A 241 -38.92 -23.56 -26.68
C GLY A 241 -39.43 -22.36 -25.87
N SER A 242 -40.74 -22.12 -25.88
CA SER A 242 -41.38 -21.03 -25.11
C SER A 242 -41.48 -21.34 -23.61
N SER A 243 -41.49 -22.62 -23.26
CA SER A 243 -41.52 -23.16 -21.89
C SER A 243 -40.25 -23.97 -21.60
N PRO A 244 -40.02 -24.42 -20.36
CA PRO A 244 -38.77 -25.08 -20.00
C PRO A 244 -38.46 -26.27 -20.91
N VAL A 245 -37.27 -26.26 -21.50
CA VAL A 245 -36.82 -27.22 -22.53
C VAL A 245 -35.41 -27.70 -22.21
N THR A 246 -35.17 -28.99 -22.44
CA THR A 246 -33.85 -29.62 -22.24
C THR A 246 -33.28 -30.07 -23.57
N GLY A 247 -31.99 -29.81 -23.80
CA GLY A 247 -31.24 -30.33 -24.95
C GLY A 247 -29.84 -30.82 -24.57
N LEU A 248 -29.24 -31.63 -25.44
CA LEU A 248 -27.85 -32.09 -25.32
C LEU A 248 -26.99 -31.32 -26.33
N TYR A 249 -25.88 -30.75 -25.87
CA TYR A 249 -24.95 -30.02 -26.74
C TYR A 249 -23.53 -30.12 -26.16
N GLY A 250 -22.54 -30.49 -26.99
CA GLY A 250 -21.13 -30.53 -26.58
C GLY A 250 -20.82 -31.46 -25.40
N GLY A 251 -21.57 -32.56 -25.22
CA GLY A 251 -21.37 -33.54 -24.15
C GLY A 251 -22.05 -33.21 -22.81
N VAL A 252 -22.68 -32.04 -22.70
CA VAL A 252 -23.43 -31.62 -21.50
C VAL A 252 -24.93 -31.54 -21.77
N ARG A 253 -25.73 -31.67 -20.72
CA ARG A 253 -27.19 -31.49 -20.77
C ARG A 253 -27.54 -30.08 -20.30
N ILE A 254 -28.22 -29.33 -21.15
CA ILE A 254 -28.62 -27.95 -20.89
C ILE A 254 -30.13 -27.90 -20.71
N PHE A 255 -30.59 -27.41 -19.56
CA PHE A 255 -31.99 -27.16 -19.24
C PHE A 255 -32.23 -25.66 -19.12
N TRP A 256 -33.09 -25.13 -19.98
CA TRP A 256 -33.40 -23.70 -20.08
C TRP A 256 -34.89 -23.47 -19.82
N SER A 257 -35.24 -22.36 -19.17
CA SER A 257 -36.63 -22.00 -18.84
C SER A 257 -37.52 -21.69 -20.05
N GLY A 258 -36.93 -21.36 -21.20
CA GLY A 258 -37.66 -20.82 -22.36
C GLY A 258 -37.94 -19.33 -22.22
N TRP A 259 -38.23 -18.68 -23.37
CA TRP A 259 -38.32 -17.22 -23.50
C TRP A 259 -39.58 -16.59 -22.88
N ASP A 260 -40.61 -17.36 -22.51
CA ASP A 260 -41.72 -16.79 -21.71
C ASP A 260 -41.34 -16.67 -20.22
N GLY A 261 -40.14 -17.10 -19.84
CA GLY A 261 -39.61 -17.04 -18.48
C GLY A 261 -40.28 -18.01 -17.51
N VAL A 262 -39.92 -17.90 -16.23
CA VAL A 262 -40.45 -18.74 -15.16
C VAL A 262 -41.85 -18.26 -14.76
N ASP A 263 -42.83 -19.16 -14.81
CA ASP A 263 -44.26 -18.89 -14.57
C ASP A 263 -44.87 -17.81 -15.49
N GLY A 264 -44.34 -17.62 -16.70
CA GLY A 264 -44.80 -16.59 -17.65
C GLY A 264 -44.28 -15.18 -17.34
N ARG A 265 -43.34 -15.04 -16.39
CA ARG A 265 -42.66 -13.77 -16.11
C ARG A 265 -41.48 -13.59 -17.06
N LYS A 266 -41.74 -12.91 -18.18
CA LYS A 266 -40.71 -12.49 -19.13
C LYS A 266 -39.64 -11.64 -18.44
N GLY A 267 -38.37 -11.94 -18.69
CA GLY A 267 -37.24 -11.37 -17.96
C GLY A 267 -36.74 -12.18 -16.77
N ASN A 268 -37.44 -13.24 -16.35
CA ASN A 268 -36.98 -14.16 -15.33
C ASN A 268 -36.73 -15.53 -15.96
N GLU A 269 -35.46 -15.90 -16.12
CA GLU A 269 -35.07 -17.10 -16.84
C GLU A 269 -33.98 -17.87 -16.11
N PHE A 270 -33.78 -19.13 -16.47
CA PHE A 270 -32.66 -19.89 -15.95
C PHE A 270 -31.99 -20.76 -17.00
N ILE A 271 -30.69 -20.98 -16.82
CA ILE A 271 -29.94 -22.05 -17.49
C ILE A 271 -29.33 -22.97 -16.42
N ARG A 272 -29.47 -24.28 -16.62
CA ARG A 272 -28.79 -25.31 -15.84
C ARG A 272 -27.99 -26.18 -16.80
N ILE A 273 -26.72 -26.44 -16.49
CA ILE A 273 -25.87 -27.34 -17.27
C ILE A 273 -25.40 -28.47 -16.35
N SER A 274 -25.76 -29.71 -16.70
CA SER A 274 -25.29 -30.92 -16.01
C SER A 274 -24.28 -31.69 -16.86
N GLY A 275 -23.21 -32.14 -16.20
CA GLY A 275 -21.99 -32.66 -16.80
C GLY A 275 -20.92 -31.56 -16.97
N THR A 276 -19.67 -31.98 -17.11
CA THR A 276 -18.52 -31.09 -17.27
C THR A 276 -18.46 -30.49 -18.67
N THR A 277 -18.48 -29.17 -18.78
CA THR A 277 -18.38 -28.45 -20.06
C THR A 277 -17.10 -28.85 -20.81
N GLN A 278 -17.23 -29.28 -22.07
CA GLN A 278 -16.09 -29.62 -22.93
C GLN A 278 -15.68 -28.46 -23.85
N ASN A 279 -16.59 -27.50 -24.04
CA ASN A 279 -16.39 -26.28 -24.80
C ASN A 279 -16.57 -25.06 -23.88
N SER A 280 -16.05 -23.91 -24.31
CA SER A 280 -16.39 -22.64 -23.68
C SER A 280 -17.64 -22.04 -24.32
N PHE A 281 -18.55 -21.51 -23.50
CA PHE A 281 -19.78 -20.86 -23.96
C PHE A 281 -19.78 -19.37 -23.64
N LEU A 282 -20.15 -18.55 -24.62
CA LEU A 282 -20.37 -17.12 -24.43
C LEU A 282 -21.84 -16.86 -24.07
N MET A 283 -22.07 -16.17 -22.97
CA MET A 283 -23.41 -15.80 -22.51
C MET A 283 -23.74 -14.35 -22.88
N LYS A 284 -24.94 -14.16 -23.42
CA LYS A 284 -25.48 -12.84 -23.76
C LYS A 284 -26.89 -12.69 -23.20
N VAL A 285 -27.37 -11.45 -23.13
CA VAL A 285 -28.78 -11.13 -22.87
C VAL A 285 -29.24 -10.18 -23.96
N PHE A 286 -30.39 -10.48 -24.57
CA PHE A 286 -31.04 -9.63 -25.54
C PHE A 286 -32.20 -8.86 -24.89
N GLY A 287 -32.22 -7.54 -25.04
CA GLY A 287 -33.29 -6.72 -24.47
C GLY A 287 -34.40 -6.41 -25.45
N TYR A 288 -35.56 -7.05 -25.32
CA TYR A 288 -36.78 -6.61 -26.02
C TYR A 288 -37.30 -5.28 -25.45
N GLN A 289 -37.03 -5.06 -24.17
CA GLN A 289 -37.17 -3.78 -23.48
C GLN A 289 -35.83 -3.39 -22.84
N GLN A 290 -35.57 -2.09 -22.70
CA GLN A 290 -34.39 -1.64 -21.94
C GLN A 290 -34.58 -1.95 -20.45
N GLY A 291 -33.55 -2.52 -19.82
CA GLY A 291 -33.59 -2.84 -18.39
C GLY A 291 -32.26 -3.33 -17.84
N ASN A 292 -32.19 -3.44 -16.51
CA ASN A 292 -31.09 -4.11 -15.85
C ASN A 292 -31.48 -5.55 -15.56
N VAL A 293 -30.52 -6.45 -15.78
CA VAL A 293 -30.63 -7.86 -15.43
C VAL A 293 -29.76 -8.15 -14.23
N SER A 294 -30.30 -8.91 -13.26
CA SER A 294 -29.54 -9.50 -12.15
C SER A 294 -29.30 -10.98 -12.47
N VAL A 295 -28.05 -11.43 -12.34
CA VAL A 295 -27.64 -12.81 -12.61
C VAL A 295 -27.02 -13.39 -11.36
N ASN A 296 -27.58 -14.49 -10.88
CA ASN A 296 -26.99 -15.32 -9.82
C ASN A 296 -26.53 -16.64 -10.44
N TYR A 297 -25.34 -17.11 -10.10
CA TYR A 297 -24.83 -18.36 -10.65
C TYR A 297 -24.00 -19.15 -9.64
N SER A 298 -23.95 -20.47 -9.83
CA SER A 298 -23.15 -21.39 -9.03
C SER A 298 -22.78 -22.64 -9.82
N TRP A 299 -21.68 -23.30 -9.45
CA TRP A 299 -21.22 -24.54 -10.09
C TRP A 299 -20.56 -25.46 -9.06
N GLY A 300 -20.48 -26.76 -9.36
CA GLY A 300 -19.83 -27.78 -8.54
C GLY A 300 -20.64 -29.07 -8.40
N SER A 301 -19.93 -30.20 -8.27
CA SER A 301 -20.48 -31.57 -8.24
C SER A 301 -21.28 -31.94 -6.98
N GLY A 302 -21.41 -31.02 -6.02
CA GLY A 302 -22.21 -31.19 -4.78
C GLY A 302 -23.64 -30.62 -4.82
N LEU A 303 -24.07 -30.05 -5.94
CA LEU A 303 -25.39 -29.44 -6.09
C LEU A 303 -26.47 -30.46 -6.50
N GLU A 304 -26.74 -31.48 -5.70
CA GLU A 304 -27.95 -32.31 -5.86
C GLU A 304 -29.17 -31.63 -5.20
N SER A 305 -30.20 -31.38 -6.03
CA SER A 305 -31.61 -31.13 -5.68
C SER A 305 -31.92 -30.12 -4.56
N ALA A 306 -32.06 -28.83 -4.91
CA ALA A 306 -32.73 -27.84 -4.06
C ALA A 306 -33.74 -27.05 -4.90
N GLU A 307 -35.01 -27.16 -4.53
CA GLU A 307 -36.18 -26.41 -5.02
C GLU A 307 -36.14 -24.92 -4.62
N PRO A 308 -36.93 -24.03 -5.28
CA PRO A 308 -36.76 -22.58 -5.16
C PRO A 308 -37.25 -22.00 -3.82
N ILE A 309 -36.53 -20.97 -3.36
CA ILE A 309 -36.75 -20.23 -2.10
C ILE A 309 -38.09 -19.46 -2.15
N ARG A 310 -38.94 -19.62 -1.12
CA ARG A 310 -40.10 -18.74 -0.86
C ARG A 310 -39.90 -17.89 0.40
N THR A 311 -40.30 -16.62 0.28
CA THR A 311 -40.40 -15.59 1.31
C THR A 311 -41.55 -15.84 2.32
N THR A 312 -41.35 -15.32 3.53
CA THR A 312 -42.12 -15.50 4.77
C THR A 312 -43.53 -14.87 4.79
N ALA A 313 -44.56 -15.62 5.22
CA ALA A 313 -45.80 -15.06 5.82
C ALA A 313 -46.66 -16.11 6.58
N LEU A 314 -46.86 -15.84 7.88
CA LEU A 314 -47.91 -16.21 8.87
C LEU A 314 -48.54 -17.63 8.99
N ALA A 315 -48.75 -18.02 10.26
CA ALA A 315 -49.21 -19.30 10.82
C ALA A 315 -50.72 -19.63 10.60
N PRO A 316 -51.19 -20.90 10.85
CA PRO A 316 -52.17 -21.59 10.00
C PRO A 316 -53.61 -21.74 10.55
N ALA A 317 -54.52 -22.20 9.70
CA ALA A 317 -55.76 -22.93 10.06
C ALA A 317 -55.81 -24.28 9.31
N PRO A 318 -56.43 -25.35 9.87
CA PRO A 318 -56.05 -26.73 9.57
C PRO A 318 -56.88 -27.46 8.50
N THR A 319 -56.30 -28.59 8.04
CA THR A 319 -56.88 -29.79 7.37
C THR A 319 -57.30 -29.69 5.88
N PRO A 320 -57.19 -30.77 5.06
CA PRO A 320 -57.17 -32.20 5.41
C PRO A 320 -56.00 -33.05 4.84
N ASP A 321 -55.91 -34.26 5.38
CA ASP A 321 -54.91 -35.31 5.14
C ASP A 321 -54.84 -35.75 3.65
N PRO A 322 -53.65 -35.78 3.02
CA PRO A 322 -53.50 -36.22 1.65
C PRO A 322 -53.36 -37.75 1.53
N THR A 323 -54.04 -38.27 0.52
CA THR A 323 -53.98 -39.63 -0.01
C THR A 323 -52.53 -40.06 -0.34
N PRO A 324 -52.13 -41.32 -0.07
CA PRO A 324 -50.77 -41.78 -0.33
C PRO A 324 -50.40 -41.75 -1.81
N ALA A 325 -49.24 -41.14 -2.11
CA ALA A 325 -48.63 -41.05 -3.42
C ALA A 325 -47.89 -42.36 -3.80
N PRO A 326 -47.76 -42.69 -5.10
CA PRO A 326 -47.26 -43.97 -5.57
C PRO A 326 -45.75 -44.15 -5.32
N THR A 327 -45.39 -45.40 -5.04
CA THR A 327 -44.03 -45.89 -4.78
C THR A 327 -43.06 -45.54 -5.92
N PRO A 328 -41.87 -44.97 -5.63
CA PRO A 328 -40.88 -44.64 -6.65
C PRO A 328 -40.29 -45.91 -7.28
N THR A 329 -40.10 -45.84 -8.59
CA THR A 329 -39.36 -46.84 -9.38
C THR A 329 -37.88 -46.77 -9.03
N PRO A 330 -37.19 -47.90 -8.79
CA PRO A 330 -35.79 -47.91 -8.36
C PRO A 330 -34.86 -47.29 -9.40
N ALA A 331 -33.93 -46.47 -8.93
CA ALA A 331 -32.87 -45.84 -9.71
C ALA A 331 -31.93 -46.90 -10.35
N PRO A 332 -31.37 -46.64 -11.55
CA PRO A 332 -30.37 -47.51 -12.15
C PRO A 332 -29.16 -47.64 -11.23
N ALA A 333 -28.68 -48.86 -11.05
CA ALA A 333 -27.50 -49.16 -10.26
C ALA A 333 -26.28 -48.36 -10.75
N PRO A 334 -25.40 -47.87 -9.84
CA PRO A 334 -24.13 -47.27 -10.21
C PRO A 334 -23.36 -48.20 -11.14
N ALA A 335 -22.78 -47.65 -12.21
CA ALA A 335 -21.81 -48.39 -13.00
C ALA A 335 -20.69 -48.87 -12.05
N PRO A 336 -20.27 -50.14 -12.14
CA PRO A 336 -19.27 -50.70 -11.24
C PRO A 336 -18.00 -49.87 -11.32
N THR A 337 -17.53 -49.42 -10.15
CA THR A 337 -16.17 -48.92 -9.93
C THR A 337 -15.20 -49.89 -10.61
N PRO A 338 -14.19 -49.42 -11.37
CA PRO A 338 -13.14 -50.31 -11.88
C PRO A 338 -12.63 -51.17 -10.71
N GLN A 339 -12.75 -52.48 -10.87
CA GLN A 339 -12.22 -53.44 -9.90
C GLN A 339 -10.73 -53.15 -9.73
N PRO A 340 -10.19 -53.10 -8.49
CA PRO A 340 -8.76 -52.95 -8.28
C PRO A 340 -8.04 -53.97 -9.15
N LEU A 341 -7.09 -53.53 -9.97
CA LEU A 341 -6.15 -54.44 -10.62
C LEU A 341 -5.61 -55.35 -9.51
N ALA A 342 -5.77 -56.65 -9.66
CA ALA A 342 -5.23 -57.61 -8.70
C ALA A 342 -3.73 -57.34 -8.57
N GLN A 343 -3.28 -56.91 -7.39
CA GLN A 343 -1.86 -56.67 -7.14
C GLN A 343 -1.10 -57.97 -7.38
N THR A 344 -0.01 -57.91 -8.16
CA THR A 344 0.83 -59.08 -8.34
C THR A 344 1.57 -59.32 -7.03
N VAL A 345 1.37 -60.49 -6.42
CA VAL A 345 2.09 -60.87 -5.20
C VAL A 345 3.50 -61.32 -5.58
N ARG A 346 4.50 -60.70 -4.97
CA ARG A 346 5.91 -61.14 -5.03
C ARG A 346 6.41 -61.48 -3.64
N THR A 347 6.76 -62.74 -3.46
CA THR A 347 7.32 -63.24 -2.20
C THR A 347 8.84 -63.24 -2.29
N TRP A 348 9.49 -62.72 -1.26
CA TRP A 348 10.93 -62.78 -1.13
C TRP A 348 11.39 -64.20 -0.85
N VAL A 349 12.19 -64.78 -1.74
CA VAL A 349 12.79 -66.11 -1.58
C VAL A 349 14.31 -66.04 -1.38
N GLY A 350 14.92 -64.86 -1.51
CA GLY A 350 16.33 -64.63 -1.22
C GLY A 350 16.70 -64.96 0.24
N GLY A 351 17.99 -65.18 0.48
CA GLY A 351 18.52 -65.38 1.83
C GLY A 351 18.74 -64.09 2.62
N PHE A 352 19.52 -64.18 3.70
CA PHE A 352 19.95 -63.03 4.49
C PHE A 352 20.93 -62.12 3.70
N ASN A 353 20.73 -60.81 3.76
CA ASN A 353 21.56 -59.77 3.13
C ASN A 353 21.74 -59.93 1.62
N GLN A 354 20.67 -60.31 0.92
CA GLN A 354 20.67 -60.43 -0.54
C GLN A 354 20.08 -59.18 -1.20
N SER A 355 20.50 -58.91 -2.43
CA SER A 355 20.10 -57.72 -3.18
C SER A 355 18.60 -57.74 -3.54
N TRP A 356 17.87 -56.68 -3.20
CA TRP A 356 16.47 -56.45 -3.59
C TRP A 356 16.31 -56.47 -5.12
N SER A 357 17.30 -55.95 -5.85
CA SER A 357 17.25 -55.79 -7.31
C SER A 357 17.59 -57.07 -8.09
N GLU A 358 17.94 -58.15 -7.41
CA GLU A 358 18.23 -59.44 -8.08
C GLU A 358 16.92 -60.20 -8.34
N ARG A 359 16.60 -60.42 -9.62
CA ARG A 359 15.33 -61.01 -10.07
C ARG A 359 15.08 -62.43 -9.52
N LEU A 360 16.15 -63.18 -9.23
CA LEU A 360 16.07 -64.55 -8.70
C LEU A 360 15.69 -64.60 -7.21
N ASN A 361 15.76 -63.47 -6.50
CA ASN A 361 15.38 -63.39 -5.09
C ASN A 361 13.86 -63.21 -4.89
N TRP A 362 13.08 -63.19 -5.96
CA TRP A 362 11.63 -62.99 -5.94
C TRP A 362 10.89 -64.14 -6.62
N LEU A 363 9.73 -64.50 -6.07
CA LEU A 363 8.80 -65.48 -6.66
C LEU A 363 7.43 -64.81 -6.89
N PRO A 364 6.86 -64.87 -8.12
CA PRO A 364 7.47 -65.37 -9.36
C PRO A 364 8.68 -64.52 -9.78
N THR A 365 9.65 -65.14 -10.46
CA THR A 365 10.92 -64.51 -10.87
C THR A 365 10.69 -63.19 -11.59
N GLY A 366 11.27 -62.10 -11.06
CA GLY A 366 11.12 -60.76 -11.59
C GLY A 366 11.36 -59.72 -10.51
N VAL A 367 12.06 -58.63 -10.86
CA VAL A 367 12.26 -57.52 -9.93
C VAL A 367 10.91 -56.85 -9.68
N PRO A 368 10.54 -56.62 -8.42
CA PRO A 368 9.27 -55.99 -8.08
C PRO A 368 9.10 -54.57 -8.61
N SER A 369 7.87 -54.23 -8.98
CA SER A 369 7.43 -52.89 -9.42
C SER A 369 6.59 -52.21 -8.36
N GLY A 370 6.55 -50.88 -8.31
CA GLY A 370 5.92 -50.13 -7.21
C GLY A 370 4.43 -50.42 -6.93
N ASP A 371 3.71 -51.10 -7.83
CA ASP A 371 2.28 -51.44 -7.70
C ASP A 371 2.02 -52.84 -7.13
N ASP A 372 3.07 -53.63 -6.93
CA ASP A 372 2.99 -55.03 -6.48
C ASP A 372 2.79 -55.14 -4.94
N LEU A 373 2.32 -56.31 -4.48
CA LEU A 373 2.35 -56.70 -3.06
C LEU A 373 3.65 -57.47 -2.79
N PHE A 374 4.47 -56.98 -1.87
CA PHE A 374 5.71 -57.59 -1.43
C PHE A 374 5.53 -58.30 -0.11
N VAL A 375 5.90 -59.57 -0.08
CA VAL A 375 5.80 -60.39 1.13
C VAL A 375 7.19 -60.86 1.53
N ILE A 376 7.70 -60.39 2.66
CA ILE A 376 9.01 -60.75 3.22
C ILE A 376 8.78 -61.63 4.46
N GLU A 377 8.60 -62.93 4.21
CA GLU A 377 8.30 -63.92 5.24
C GLU A 377 9.57 -64.63 5.75
N GLY A 378 9.86 -64.43 7.04
CA GLY A 378 10.94 -65.09 7.75
C GLY A 378 10.42 -66.16 8.72
N SER A 379 11.34 -66.88 9.35
CA SER A 379 11.03 -67.82 10.43
C SER A 379 12.11 -67.77 11.50
N LEU A 380 11.84 -68.38 12.66
CA LEU A 380 12.82 -68.52 13.75
C LEU A 380 14.12 -69.21 13.32
N SER A 381 14.09 -70.05 12.28
CA SER A 381 15.27 -70.74 11.73
C SER A 381 15.89 -70.06 10.52
N GLU A 382 15.21 -69.10 9.90
CA GLU A 382 15.64 -68.44 8.67
C GLU A 382 15.14 -67.00 8.61
N THR A 383 16.01 -66.05 8.96
CA THR A 383 15.72 -64.62 8.84
C THR A 383 15.89 -64.15 7.40
N LYS A 384 14.94 -63.36 6.92
CA LYS A 384 15.02 -62.74 5.58
C LYS A 384 15.48 -61.29 5.72
N SER A 385 16.44 -60.89 4.90
CA SER A 385 16.99 -59.52 4.93
C SER A 385 17.28 -59.01 3.51
N PRO A 386 16.26 -58.55 2.78
CA PRO A 386 16.47 -57.86 1.51
C PRO A 386 17.14 -56.50 1.70
N ILE A 387 18.11 -56.17 0.83
CA ILE A 387 18.81 -54.89 0.82
C ILE A 387 18.50 -54.11 -0.47
N MET A 388 17.94 -52.92 -0.32
CA MET A 388 17.77 -51.96 -1.41
C MET A 388 19.10 -51.25 -1.69
N TYR A 389 19.66 -51.49 -2.88
CA TYR A 389 20.88 -50.84 -3.38
C TYR A 389 20.63 -49.78 -4.47
N ALA A 390 19.37 -49.59 -4.85
CA ALA A 390 18.95 -48.61 -5.84
C ALA A 390 17.64 -47.97 -5.37
N ASP A 391 17.41 -46.74 -5.81
CA ASP A 391 16.20 -45.99 -5.46
C ASP A 391 14.96 -46.80 -5.84
N PHE A 392 14.00 -46.84 -4.91
CA PHE A 392 12.76 -47.57 -5.09
C PHE A 392 11.58 -46.71 -4.67
N THR A 393 10.53 -46.70 -5.50
CA THR A 393 9.28 -46.02 -5.20
C THR A 393 8.15 -47.04 -5.16
N LEU A 394 7.55 -47.23 -3.99
CA LEU A 394 6.26 -47.89 -3.86
C LEU A 394 5.20 -46.91 -4.35
N THR A 395 4.50 -47.23 -5.43
CA THR A 395 3.51 -46.34 -6.06
C THR A 395 2.13 -46.55 -5.46
N THR A 396 1.53 -47.72 -5.63
CA THR A 396 0.27 -48.10 -4.95
C THR A 396 0.34 -49.44 -4.23
N GLY A 397 1.47 -50.12 -4.32
CA GLY A 397 1.69 -51.45 -3.77
C GLY A 397 1.74 -51.49 -2.24
N THR A 398 1.95 -52.70 -1.71
CA THR A 398 2.06 -52.95 -0.28
C THR A 398 3.35 -53.71 0.03
N ILE A 399 4.07 -53.38 1.11
CA ILE A 399 5.17 -54.20 1.66
C ILE A 399 4.70 -54.80 2.99
N ASP A 400 4.63 -56.13 3.09
CA ASP A 400 4.43 -56.86 4.33
C ASP A 400 5.77 -57.46 4.80
N ILE A 401 6.23 -57.03 5.98
CA ILE A 401 7.45 -57.52 6.62
C ILE A 401 7.05 -58.37 7.83
N ASP A 402 7.36 -59.65 7.81
CA ASP A 402 7.08 -60.59 8.91
C ASP A 402 7.98 -60.32 10.16
N PRO A 403 7.55 -60.68 11.39
CA PRO A 403 8.34 -60.48 12.63
C PRO A 403 9.78 -60.99 12.65
N HIS A 404 10.16 -61.93 11.78
CA HIS A 404 11.51 -62.48 11.73
C HIS A 404 12.34 -61.98 10.54
N SER A 405 11.92 -60.87 9.94
CA SER A 405 12.53 -60.28 8.75
C SER A 405 13.02 -58.87 9.01
N THR A 406 13.97 -58.40 8.20
CA THR A 406 14.46 -57.02 8.24
C THR A 406 14.54 -56.45 6.84
N LEU A 407 13.91 -55.31 6.59
CA LEU A 407 14.15 -54.56 5.35
C LEU A 407 15.32 -53.61 5.54
N LYS A 408 16.32 -53.65 4.66
CA LYS A 408 17.46 -52.72 4.70
C LYS A 408 17.44 -51.73 3.53
N VAL A 409 17.55 -50.44 3.83
CA VAL A 409 17.79 -49.36 2.86
C VAL A 409 19.27 -48.96 2.97
N ALA A 410 20.06 -49.17 1.91
CA ALA A 410 21.49 -48.91 1.93
C ALA A 410 21.84 -47.41 1.89
N VAL A 411 23.08 -47.07 2.27
CA VAL A 411 23.61 -45.68 2.24
C VAL A 411 23.47 -45.09 0.84
N GLY A 412 22.96 -43.86 0.76
CA GLY A 412 22.79 -43.13 -0.50
C GLY A 412 21.57 -43.55 -1.34
N VAL A 413 20.79 -44.53 -0.88
CA VAL A 413 19.57 -45.00 -1.56
C VAL A 413 18.34 -44.26 -1.02
N ILE A 414 17.41 -43.91 -1.92
CA ILE A 414 16.12 -43.32 -1.59
C ILE A 414 15.00 -44.36 -1.72
N PHE A 415 14.36 -44.67 -0.60
CA PHE A 415 13.11 -45.44 -0.57
C PHE A 415 11.93 -44.48 -0.41
N THR A 416 11.05 -44.40 -1.41
CA THR A 416 9.82 -43.59 -1.35
C THR A 416 8.61 -44.50 -1.20
N ASN A 417 7.84 -44.34 -0.13
CA ASN A 417 6.61 -45.07 0.09
C ASN A 417 5.39 -44.20 -0.26
N ASN A 418 4.71 -44.42 -1.39
CA ASN A 418 3.38 -43.83 -1.66
C ASN A 418 2.23 -44.82 -1.38
N GLY A 419 2.54 -46.09 -1.13
CA GLY A 419 1.57 -47.16 -0.89
C GLY A 419 1.43 -47.49 0.61
N THR A 420 1.41 -48.77 0.95
CA THR A 420 1.31 -49.24 2.35
C THR A 420 2.53 -50.07 2.74
N VAL A 421 3.11 -49.84 3.91
CA VAL A 421 4.13 -50.72 4.52
C VAL A 421 3.56 -51.24 5.84
N ASN A 422 3.42 -52.55 5.97
CA ASN A 422 3.07 -53.24 7.21
C ASN A 422 4.33 -53.91 7.77
N ALA A 423 5.03 -53.20 8.65
CA ALA A 423 6.30 -53.60 9.23
C ALA A 423 6.09 -54.30 10.58
N LYS A 424 5.91 -55.63 10.55
CA LYS A 424 6.00 -56.46 11.77
C LYS A 424 7.42 -56.92 12.05
N GLY A 425 8.30 -56.86 11.06
CA GLY A 425 9.75 -56.97 11.19
C GLY A 425 10.46 -55.63 11.04
N ASP A 426 11.76 -55.61 11.30
CA ASP A 426 12.54 -54.38 11.46
C ASP A 426 12.82 -53.65 10.13
N LEU A 427 12.97 -52.33 10.20
CA LEU A 427 13.53 -51.50 9.14
C LEU A 427 14.92 -51.01 9.56
N LEU A 428 15.96 -51.37 8.81
CA LEU A 428 17.31 -50.83 8.96
C LEU A 428 17.57 -49.79 7.86
N ASN A 429 17.45 -48.51 8.22
CA ASN A 429 17.54 -47.38 7.31
C ASN A 429 18.90 -46.67 7.42
N ASP A 430 19.86 -47.12 6.61
CA ASP A 430 21.17 -46.44 6.42
C ASP A 430 21.09 -45.36 5.32
N GLY A 431 20.01 -45.33 4.53
CA GLY A 431 19.75 -44.37 3.46
C GLY A 431 18.63 -43.37 3.78
N ARG A 432 17.88 -42.95 2.76
CA ARG A 432 16.79 -41.96 2.91
C ARG A 432 15.44 -42.60 2.64
N THR A 433 14.62 -42.73 3.67
CA THR A 433 13.23 -43.17 3.55
C THR A 433 12.28 -41.97 3.55
N ILE A 434 11.43 -41.86 2.54
CA ILE A 434 10.41 -40.82 2.36
C ILE A 434 9.04 -41.48 2.39
N ASN A 435 8.33 -41.38 3.51
CA ASN A 435 6.97 -41.87 3.63
C ASN A 435 5.98 -40.81 3.13
N LYS A 436 5.21 -41.14 2.10
CA LYS A 436 4.09 -40.36 1.52
C LYS A 436 2.74 -41.11 1.59
N GLY A 437 2.75 -42.39 1.93
CA GLY A 437 1.58 -43.25 2.10
C GLY A 437 1.40 -43.67 3.56
N VAL A 438 1.05 -44.93 3.79
CA VAL A 438 0.84 -45.50 5.12
C VAL A 438 2.03 -46.38 5.52
N TYR A 439 2.58 -46.16 6.70
CA TYR A 439 3.60 -47.01 7.33
C TYR A 439 3.08 -47.48 8.68
N ASN A 440 2.68 -48.73 8.77
CA ASN A 440 2.24 -49.40 10.01
C ASN A 440 3.45 -50.09 10.64
N ASN A 441 3.90 -49.59 11.78
CA ASN A 441 5.04 -50.13 12.53
C ASN A 441 4.56 -50.94 13.75
N GLU A 442 4.96 -52.21 13.80
CA GLU A 442 4.82 -53.14 14.94
C GLU A 442 6.20 -53.57 15.49
N ALA A 443 7.31 -53.10 14.89
CA ALA A 443 8.68 -53.51 15.17
C ALA A 443 9.65 -52.32 15.33
N VAL A 444 10.95 -52.48 15.07
CA VAL A 444 11.92 -51.39 15.25
C VAL A 444 12.27 -50.71 13.92
N ILE A 445 12.12 -49.38 13.88
CA ILE A 445 12.70 -48.52 12.84
C ILE A 445 14.08 -48.04 13.32
N PHE A 446 15.15 -48.54 12.73
CA PHE A 446 16.51 -48.08 12.97
C PHE A 446 16.91 -47.06 11.90
N VAL A 447 17.06 -45.79 12.29
CA VAL A 447 17.59 -44.73 11.44
C VAL A 447 19.04 -44.47 11.85
N SER A 448 19.98 -44.75 10.94
CA SER A 448 21.41 -44.53 11.20
C SER A 448 21.73 -43.06 11.44
N GLU A 449 22.40 -42.71 12.54
CA GLU A 449 22.77 -41.33 12.85
C GLU A 449 23.78 -40.74 11.85
N ALA A 450 24.59 -41.58 11.19
CA ALA A 450 25.66 -41.14 10.30
C ALA A 450 25.17 -40.79 8.88
N SER A 451 24.11 -41.46 8.40
CA SER A 451 23.68 -41.37 7.00
C SER A 451 22.18 -41.58 6.76
N GLY A 452 21.46 -42.08 7.78
CA GLY A 452 20.05 -42.42 7.69
C GLY A 452 19.15 -41.20 7.85
N SER A 453 18.03 -41.18 7.12
CA SER A 453 16.96 -40.20 7.31
C SER A 453 15.61 -40.86 7.06
N PHE A 454 14.66 -40.67 7.98
CA PHE A 454 13.28 -41.06 7.80
C PHE A 454 12.40 -39.81 7.83
N ILE A 455 11.69 -39.55 6.74
CA ILE A 455 10.88 -38.34 6.54
C ILE A 455 9.43 -38.77 6.32
N ASN A 456 8.54 -38.44 7.26
CA ASN A 456 7.10 -38.55 7.08
C ASN A 456 6.58 -37.28 6.40
N ARG A 457 6.03 -37.38 5.19
CA ARG A 457 5.57 -36.24 4.38
C ARG A 457 4.09 -35.91 4.68
N MET A 458 3.65 -34.78 4.13
CA MET A 458 2.25 -34.37 4.14
C MET A 458 1.32 -35.47 3.60
N GLY A 459 0.21 -35.72 4.30
CA GLY A 459 -0.79 -36.72 3.94
C GLY A 459 -0.38 -38.17 4.23
N ALA A 460 0.87 -38.40 4.66
CA ALA A 460 1.36 -39.71 5.05
C ALA A 460 0.98 -40.03 6.50
N ALA A 461 0.77 -41.32 6.78
CA ALA A 461 0.53 -41.81 8.12
C ALA A 461 1.66 -42.74 8.56
N LEU A 462 2.31 -42.44 9.68
CA LEU A 462 3.15 -43.36 10.43
C LEU A 462 2.36 -43.84 11.65
N ASN A 463 1.84 -45.07 11.57
CA ASN A 463 1.07 -45.69 12.64
C ASN A 463 2.02 -46.58 13.45
N ASN A 464 2.55 -46.08 14.56
CA ASN A 464 3.36 -46.86 15.47
C ASN A 464 2.48 -47.54 16.51
N SER A 465 2.20 -48.82 16.31
CA SER A 465 1.29 -49.60 17.14
C SER A 465 2.00 -50.18 18.38
N THR A 466 1.22 -50.78 19.29
CA THR A 466 1.75 -51.41 20.51
C THR A 466 2.74 -52.54 20.18
N GLY A 467 4.03 -52.32 20.47
CA GLY A 467 5.15 -53.20 20.11
C GLY A 467 6.20 -52.52 19.23
N GLY A 468 5.79 -51.49 18.49
CA GLY A 468 6.67 -50.71 17.63
C GLY A 468 7.52 -49.68 18.38
N SER A 469 8.75 -49.47 17.90
CA SER A 469 9.69 -48.46 18.42
C SER A 469 10.57 -47.88 17.31
N SER A 470 11.34 -46.84 17.64
CA SER A 470 12.38 -46.34 16.74
C SER A 470 13.66 -45.95 17.47
N VAL A 471 14.78 -46.04 16.75
CA VAL A 471 16.10 -45.57 17.17
C VAL A 471 16.60 -44.59 16.11
N GLY A 472 17.06 -43.41 16.54
CA GLY A 472 17.41 -42.28 15.67
C GLY A 472 16.26 -41.28 15.51
N VAL A 473 16.45 -40.30 14.62
CA VAL A 473 15.54 -39.17 14.44
C VAL A 473 14.57 -39.42 13.29
N ILE A 474 13.27 -39.27 13.57
CA ILE A 474 12.21 -39.22 12.55
C ILE A 474 11.81 -37.76 12.33
N THR A 475 11.86 -37.29 11.08
CA THR A 475 11.36 -35.96 10.73
C THR A 475 9.91 -36.05 10.30
N ASN A 476 9.00 -35.43 11.05
CA ASN A 476 7.62 -35.26 10.63
C ASN A 476 7.48 -33.93 9.90
N VAL A 477 7.20 -33.95 8.60
CA VAL A 477 6.91 -32.73 7.84
C VAL A 477 5.52 -32.24 8.20
N CYS A 478 5.30 -30.92 8.19
CA CYS A 478 4.00 -30.32 8.42
C CYS A 478 2.90 -31.00 7.58
N GLY A 479 1.84 -31.45 8.25
CA GLY A 479 0.74 -32.21 7.66
C GLY A 479 0.95 -33.74 7.55
N GLY A 480 2.07 -34.27 8.05
CA GLY A 480 2.25 -35.71 8.25
C GLY A 480 1.60 -36.18 9.55
N THR A 481 0.90 -37.32 9.51
CA THR A 481 0.26 -37.90 10.69
C THR A 481 1.17 -38.93 11.35
N ILE A 482 1.34 -38.83 12.67
CA ILE A 482 1.98 -39.86 13.49
C ILE A 482 0.97 -40.32 14.53
N ASN A 483 0.56 -41.58 14.46
CA ASN A 483 -0.30 -42.23 15.44
C ASN A 483 0.57 -43.16 16.28
N ASP A 484 1.02 -42.70 17.45
CA ASP A 484 1.90 -43.47 18.32
C ASP A 484 1.17 -44.05 19.53
N SER A 485 1.11 -45.38 19.60
CA SER A 485 0.70 -46.17 20.75
C SER A 485 1.80 -47.16 21.20
N GLY A 486 3.02 -46.98 20.70
CA GLY A 486 4.21 -47.76 21.02
C GLY A 486 5.25 -46.91 21.75
N ALA A 487 6.51 -46.99 21.33
CA ALA A 487 7.62 -46.21 21.90
C ALA A 487 8.54 -45.63 20.79
N LEU A 488 8.05 -44.65 20.02
CA LEU A 488 8.92 -43.93 19.10
C LEU A 488 10.01 -43.16 19.87
N GLY A 489 11.20 -43.10 19.28
CA GLY A 489 12.31 -42.26 19.73
C GLY A 489 12.08 -40.77 19.43
N THR A 490 13.14 -40.05 19.06
CA THR A 490 13.02 -38.60 18.82
C THR A 490 12.28 -38.33 17.51
N VAL A 491 11.12 -37.68 17.62
CA VAL A 491 10.37 -37.15 16.48
C VAL A 491 10.58 -35.63 16.44
N LEU A 492 11.11 -35.12 15.33
CA LEU A 492 11.29 -33.68 15.11
C LEU A 492 10.23 -33.16 14.14
N PRO A 493 9.34 -32.24 14.57
CA PRO A 493 8.44 -31.55 13.65
C PRO A 493 9.23 -30.56 12.80
N ALA A 494 9.14 -30.68 11.48
CA ALA A 494 9.69 -29.70 10.55
C ALA A 494 8.79 -28.46 10.49
N PRO A 495 9.35 -27.26 10.22
CA PRO A 495 8.56 -26.04 10.17
C PRO A 495 7.50 -26.10 9.07
N CYS A 496 6.31 -25.59 9.38
CA CYS A 496 5.34 -25.20 8.38
C CYS A 496 5.82 -23.87 7.77
N VAL A 497 6.04 -23.86 6.45
CA VAL A 497 6.59 -22.72 5.73
C VAL A 497 5.47 -22.02 4.97
N TRP A 498 5.44 -20.69 5.09
CA TRP A 498 4.55 -19.84 4.30
C TRP A 498 4.99 -19.83 2.83
N SER A 499 4.08 -20.11 1.91
CA SER A 499 4.32 -20.01 0.45
C SER A 499 3.69 -18.77 -0.18
N GLY A 500 2.59 -18.25 0.40
CA GLY A 500 1.80 -17.17 -0.20
C GLY A 500 1.13 -17.56 -1.54
N ALA A 501 1.03 -18.86 -1.84
CA ALA A 501 0.58 -19.36 -3.14
C ALA A 501 -0.95 -19.33 -3.34
N GLY A 502 -1.72 -19.03 -2.29
CA GLY A 502 -3.19 -19.04 -2.30
C GLY A 502 -3.84 -17.82 -2.94
N GLY A 503 -3.04 -16.84 -3.37
CA GLY A 503 -3.54 -15.62 -4.01
C GLY A 503 -4.17 -14.60 -3.05
N ASN A 504 -4.11 -14.87 -1.74
CA ASN A 504 -4.40 -13.91 -0.67
C ASN A 504 -3.33 -14.04 0.42
N ASP A 505 -3.33 -13.13 1.39
CA ASP A 505 -2.32 -13.12 2.46
C ASP A 505 -2.83 -13.77 3.76
N HIS A 506 -4.03 -14.36 3.79
CA HIS A 506 -4.67 -14.82 5.02
C HIS A 506 -4.03 -16.09 5.61
N TRP A 507 -3.69 -16.04 6.90
CA TRP A 507 -3.11 -17.14 7.66
C TRP A 507 -3.99 -18.39 7.63
N SER A 508 -5.32 -18.20 7.72
CA SER A 508 -6.30 -19.28 7.78
C SER A 508 -6.48 -20.04 6.46
N ASP A 509 -5.98 -19.52 5.33
CA ASP A 509 -6.07 -20.19 4.04
C ASP A 509 -4.98 -21.27 3.92
N PRO A 510 -5.36 -22.57 3.85
CA PRO A 510 -4.38 -23.65 3.75
C PRO A 510 -3.50 -23.56 2.50
N SER A 511 -3.98 -22.96 1.41
CA SER A 511 -3.25 -22.85 0.14
C SER A 511 -2.06 -21.87 0.19
N ASN A 512 -2.02 -20.99 1.18
CA ASN A 512 -0.89 -20.10 1.45
C ASN A 512 0.29 -20.76 2.16
N TRP A 513 0.17 -22.03 2.52
CA TRP A 513 1.22 -22.80 3.14
C TRP A 513 1.82 -23.75 2.10
N VAL A 514 3.16 -23.92 2.12
CA VAL A 514 3.88 -24.86 1.23
C VAL A 514 3.27 -26.26 1.27
N ASN A 515 2.64 -26.61 2.40
CA ASN A 515 2.05 -27.90 2.64
C ASN A 515 0.51 -27.94 2.53
N GLY A 516 -0.14 -26.92 1.97
CA GLY A 516 -1.60 -26.94 1.76
C GLY A 516 -2.43 -27.08 3.04
N LEU A 517 -1.83 -26.76 4.20
CA LEU A 517 -2.40 -26.98 5.53
C LEU A 517 -2.00 -25.84 6.45
N VAL A 518 -2.98 -25.27 7.17
CA VAL A 518 -2.73 -24.31 8.26
C VAL A 518 -1.90 -25.00 9.36
N PRO A 519 -0.85 -24.37 9.91
CA PRO A 519 0.08 -25.00 10.82
C PRO A 519 -0.57 -25.60 12.07
N PRO A 520 -0.39 -26.92 12.32
CA PRO A 520 -0.78 -27.55 13.58
C PRO A 520 -0.07 -26.94 14.80
N GLU A 521 -0.63 -27.16 16.00
CA GLU A 521 -0.13 -26.55 17.25
C GLU A 521 1.27 -27.03 17.69
N ASP A 522 1.71 -28.20 17.23
CA ASP A 522 2.98 -28.84 17.59
C ASP A 522 4.12 -28.55 16.61
N HIS A 523 3.83 -27.94 15.45
CA HIS A 523 4.83 -27.60 14.45
C HIS A 523 5.38 -26.18 14.61
N PRO A 524 6.70 -25.97 14.46
CA PRO A 524 7.27 -24.64 14.26
C PRO A 524 6.68 -23.98 13.01
N VAL A 525 6.61 -22.65 13.00
CA VAL A 525 6.16 -21.87 11.86
C VAL A 525 7.28 -20.96 11.38
N LEU A 526 7.50 -20.96 10.07
CA LEU A 526 8.45 -20.09 9.40
C LEU A 526 7.74 -19.29 8.31
N ILE A 527 7.63 -17.98 8.53
CA ILE A 527 7.30 -17.03 7.48
C ILE A 527 8.63 -16.66 6.82
N ASN A 528 8.81 -17.19 5.60
CA ASN A 528 10.00 -16.98 4.79
C ASN A 528 9.55 -16.95 3.33
N GLY A 529 9.54 -15.78 2.71
CA GLY A 529 9.09 -15.63 1.32
C GLY A 529 9.80 -16.59 0.35
N GLU A 530 9.04 -17.33 -0.45
CA GLU A 530 9.61 -18.23 -1.46
C GLU A 530 10.00 -17.46 -2.73
N GLY A 531 11.13 -17.82 -3.36
CA GLY A 531 11.50 -17.31 -4.69
C GLY A 531 12.09 -15.90 -4.76
N GLY A 532 12.45 -15.28 -3.64
CA GLY A 532 13.14 -13.98 -3.59
C GLY A 532 12.21 -12.76 -3.45
N GLY A 533 10.90 -12.96 -3.30
CA GLY A 533 9.94 -11.92 -2.89
C GLY A 533 9.68 -11.98 -1.38
N ALA A 534 9.42 -10.83 -0.76
CA ALA A 534 9.00 -10.74 0.64
C ALA A 534 7.58 -11.32 0.82
N ALA A 535 7.38 -12.15 1.85
CA ALA A 535 6.06 -12.61 2.27
C ALA A 535 5.29 -11.49 2.98
N ASN A 536 4.01 -11.37 2.71
CA ASN A 536 3.06 -10.55 3.47
C ASN A 536 1.98 -11.49 4.01
N VAL A 537 1.90 -11.64 5.33
CA VAL A 537 0.97 -12.55 5.99
C VAL A 537 -0.01 -11.73 6.81
N ILE A 538 -1.30 -11.93 6.62
CA ILE A 538 -2.37 -11.37 7.44
C ILE A 538 -2.89 -12.47 8.35
N LEU A 539 -2.61 -12.35 9.64
CA LEU A 539 -3.23 -13.18 10.65
C LEU A 539 -4.67 -12.72 10.87
N ASP A 540 -5.60 -13.48 10.32
CA ASP A 540 -7.04 -13.25 10.33
C ASP A 540 -7.79 -14.04 11.41
N VAL A 541 -7.06 -14.83 12.19
CA VAL A 541 -7.60 -15.66 13.29
C VAL A 541 -6.78 -15.48 14.56
N ASP A 542 -7.43 -15.57 15.72
CA ASP A 542 -6.73 -15.60 17.00
C ASP A 542 -5.72 -16.75 17.03
N LEU A 543 -4.47 -16.44 17.34
CA LEU A 543 -3.38 -17.41 17.33
C LEU A 543 -2.70 -17.47 18.68
N VAL A 544 -2.55 -18.70 19.19
CA VAL A 544 -1.73 -18.97 20.36
C VAL A 544 -0.44 -19.66 19.92
N ILE A 545 0.70 -19.10 20.31
CA ILE A 545 2.02 -19.72 20.18
C ILE A 545 2.39 -20.26 21.56
N GLN A 546 2.16 -21.55 21.75
CA GLN A 546 2.49 -22.30 22.96
C GLN A 546 3.20 -23.59 22.54
N SER A 547 4.31 -23.92 23.21
CA SER A 547 5.11 -25.12 22.92
C SER A 547 5.59 -25.25 21.46
N ARG A 548 5.60 -24.15 20.70
CA ARG A 548 6.14 -24.02 19.34
C ARG A 548 6.81 -22.66 19.15
N SER A 549 7.55 -22.52 18.05
CA SER A 549 8.14 -21.25 17.63
C SER A 549 7.46 -20.70 16.39
N LEU A 550 7.37 -19.37 16.30
CA LEU A 550 7.02 -18.64 15.09
C LEU A 550 8.20 -17.74 14.71
N THR A 551 8.71 -17.88 13.50
CA THR A 551 9.80 -17.06 12.97
C THR A 551 9.32 -16.23 11.78
N VAL A 552 9.56 -14.91 11.82
CA VAL A 552 9.38 -14.00 10.68
C VAL A 552 10.76 -13.67 10.12
N ALA A 553 11.05 -14.06 8.89
CA ALA A 553 12.35 -13.84 8.27
C ALA A 553 12.55 -12.39 7.81
N SER A 554 13.79 -12.05 7.44
CA SER A 554 14.16 -10.69 7.06
C SER A 554 13.47 -10.27 5.77
N GLY A 555 12.87 -9.09 5.77
CA GLY A 555 12.13 -8.55 4.62
C GLY A 555 10.65 -8.96 4.59
N ASP A 556 10.25 -9.98 5.35
CA ASP A 556 8.88 -10.46 5.40
C ASP A 556 8.04 -9.71 6.44
N THR A 557 6.71 -9.73 6.25
CA THR A 557 5.75 -9.04 7.12
C THR A 557 4.69 -10.01 7.64
N LEU A 558 4.46 -9.98 8.95
CA LEU A 558 3.29 -10.56 9.60
C LEU A 558 2.43 -9.44 10.18
N THR A 559 1.24 -9.27 9.63
CA THR A 559 0.21 -8.32 10.06
C THR A 559 -0.82 -9.05 10.92
N ILE A 560 -1.08 -8.57 12.13
CA ILE A 560 -2.07 -9.13 13.07
C ILE A 560 -3.39 -8.38 12.87
N GLY A 561 -4.37 -9.07 12.30
CA GLY A 561 -5.66 -8.55 11.88
C GLY A 561 -5.60 -7.70 10.61
N SER A 562 -6.74 -7.48 9.97
CA SER A 562 -6.86 -6.72 8.73
C SER A 562 -6.99 -5.21 8.93
N GLY A 563 -7.28 -4.75 10.15
CA GLY A 563 -7.36 -3.33 10.52
C GLY A 563 -8.62 -2.58 10.06
N GLY A 564 -9.52 -3.21 9.28
CA GLY A 564 -10.79 -2.61 8.87
C GLY A 564 -11.94 -2.82 9.86
N SER A 565 -13.18 -2.57 9.45
CA SER A 565 -14.37 -2.93 10.22
C SER A 565 -14.87 -4.34 9.84
N GLY A 566 -14.73 -5.32 10.75
CA GLY A 566 -15.10 -6.72 10.47
C GLY A 566 -14.67 -7.70 11.56
N ALA A 567 -15.00 -8.98 11.40
CA ALA A 567 -14.60 -10.03 12.35
C ALA A 567 -13.06 -10.17 12.46
N ASP A 568 -12.36 -9.96 11.35
CA ASP A 568 -10.91 -10.15 11.22
C ASP A 568 -10.12 -8.88 11.62
N ALA A 569 -10.81 -7.86 12.12
CA ALA A 569 -10.21 -6.62 12.63
C ALA A 569 -9.63 -6.79 14.04
N ASN A 570 -10.24 -7.66 14.85
CA ASN A 570 -9.97 -7.80 16.27
C ASN A 570 -9.19 -9.09 16.55
N VAL A 571 -8.01 -9.22 15.96
CA VAL A 571 -7.23 -10.45 16.05
C VAL A 571 -6.16 -10.34 17.13
N THR A 572 -6.00 -11.41 17.91
CA THR A 572 -4.99 -11.51 18.97
C THR A 572 -3.96 -12.59 18.68
N LEU A 573 -2.69 -12.19 18.60
CA LEU A 573 -1.54 -13.11 18.67
C LEU A 573 -1.06 -13.20 20.13
N SER A 574 -1.14 -14.38 20.74
CA SER A 574 -0.71 -14.63 22.12
C SER A 574 0.50 -15.56 22.19
N ILE A 575 1.60 -15.11 22.78
CA ILE A 575 2.78 -15.95 23.06
C ILE A 575 2.71 -16.46 24.50
N LYS A 576 2.52 -17.77 24.68
CA LYS A 576 2.21 -18.40 25.97
C LYS A 576 3.22 -19.47 26.40
N GLN A 577 3.20 -19.79 27.69
CA GLN A 577 3.99 -20.87 28.27
C GLN A 577 3.23 -22.21 28.33
N PRO A 578 3.94 -23.36 28.37
CA PRO A 578 5.39 -23.48 28.28
C PRO A 578 5.92 -23.38 26.83
N GLY A 579 7.06 -22.72 26.64
CA GLY A 579 7.87 -22.85 25.42
C GLY A 579 7.43 -22.07 24.17
N GLY A 580 6.46 -21.15 24.27
CA GLY A 580 6.11 -20.25 23.17
C GLY A 580 7.21 -19.22 22.88
N VAL A 581 7.63 -19.12 21.62
CA VAL A 581 8.68 -18.19 21.16
C VAL A 581 8.26 -17.51 19.85
N LEU A 582 8.38 -16.18 19.79
CA LEU A 582 8.31 -15.41 18.55
C LEU A 582 9.70 -14.85 18.23
N THR A 583 10.26 -15.18 17.08
CA THR A 583 11.52 -14.61 16.59
C THR A 583 11.24 -13.73 15.37
N ASN A 584 11.42 -12.43 15.51
CA ASN A 584 11.20 -11.46 14.43
C ASN A 584 12.53 -10.96 13.85
N ARG A 585 12.71 -11.13 12.54
CA ARG A 585 13.78 -10.53 11.74
C ARG A 585 13.24 -9.62 10.63
N GLY A 586 11.92 -9.60 10.42
CA GLY A 586 11.21 -8.80 9.42
C GLY A 586 10.33 -7.75 10.09
N THR A 587 9.07 -7.64 9.67
CA THR A 587 8.08 -6.73 10.24
C THR A 587 6.96 -7.53 10.91
N VAL A 588 6.66 -7.21 12.17
CA VAL A 588 5.41 -7.62 12.83
C VAL A 588 4.56 -6.36 12.99
N ALA A 589 3.45 -6.27 12.28
CA ALA A 589 2.53 -5.14 12.33
C ALA A 589 1.27 -5.55 13.10
N VAL A 590 0.88 -4.78 14.11
CA VAL A 590 -0.41 -4.94 14.81
C VAL A 590 -1.37 -3.92 14.24
N SER A 591 -2.43 -4.38 13.58
CA SER A 591 -3.46 -3.50 12.99
C SER A 591 -4.32 -2.82 14.06
N ASN A 592 -5.15 -1.85 13.65
CA ASN A 592 -6.10 -1.20 14.54
C ASN A 592 -7.02 -2.24 15.21
N PHE A 593 -7.22 -2.10 16.52
CA PHE A 593 -8.01 -3.00 17.39
C PHE A 593 -7.48 -4.44 17.57
N SER A 594 -6.41 -4.81 16.88
CA SER A 594 -5.68 -6.06 17.10
C SER A 594 -4.74 -5.99 18.31
N SER A 595 -4.29 -7.17 18.75
CA SER A 595 -3.47 -7.31 19.95
C SER A 595 -2.30 -8.27 19.79
N LEU A 596 -1.09 -7.85 20.14
CA LEU A 596 0.04 -8.73 20.43
C LEU A 596 0.18 -8.89 21.95
N ARG A 597 0.00 -10.12 22.45
CA ARG A 597 0.04 -10.45 23.89
C ARG A 597 1.13 -11.45 24.19
N ARG A 598 1.66 -11.41 25.41
CA ARG A 598 2.66 -12.36 25.91
C ARG A 598 2.46 -12.65 27.38
N ASP A 599 2.69 -13.89 27.77
CA ASP A 599 2.89 -14.25 29.17
C ASP A 599 4.20 -13.65 29.69
N PRO A 600 4.34 -13.36 31.01
CA PRO A 600 5.49 -12.64 31.56
C PRO A 600 6.86 -13.23 31.22
N ILE A 601 6.96 -14.56 31.12
CA ILE A 601 8.20 -15.30 30.85
C ILE A 601 8.29 -15.85 29.41
N ALA A 602 7.29 -15.60 28.55
CA ALA A 602 7.34 -15.94 27.13
C ALA A 602 8.30 -15.03 26.36
N ILE A 603 8.95 -15.55 25.32
CA ILE A 603 10.02 -14.82 24.62
C ILE A 603 9.48 -14.23 23.32
N ILE A 604 9.63 -12.92 23.15
CA ILE A 604 9.54 -12.24 21.86
C ILE A 604 10.92 -11.66 21.58
N ASP A 605 11.60 -12.23 20.58
CA ASP A 605 12.96 -11.87 20.21
C ASP A 605 12.99 -11.11 18.88
N ASN A 606 13.14 -9.79 18.96
CA ASN A 606 13.18 -8.90 17.80
C ASN A 606 14.63 -8.70 17.32
N LEU A 607 15.15 -9.70 16.61
CA LEU A 607 16.52 -9.81 16.09
C LEU A 607 16.70 -9.05 14.77
N GLY A 608 16.67 -7.71 14.84
CA GLY A 608 16.87 -6.84 13.67
C GLY A 608 15.62 -6.54 12.85
N GLY A 609 14.46 -7.04 13.30
CA GLY A 609 13.16 -6.69 12.75
C GLY A 609 12.53 -5.43 13.36
N ILE A 610 11.34 -5.09 12.87
CA ILE A 610 10.51 -3.97 13.34
C ILE A 610 9.20 -4.53 13.89
N VAL A 611 8.77 -4.05 15.06
CA VAL A 611 7.41 -4.30 15.58
C VAL A 611 6.65 -2.98 15.54
N ARG A 612 5.62 -2.90 14.68
CA ARG A 612 4.74 -1.73 14.54
C ARG A 612 3.40 -1.99 15.20
N VAL A 613 2.85 -0.98 15.84
CA VAL A 613 1.50 -1.04 16.41
C VAL A 613 0.71 0.14 15.91
N ALA A 614 -0.37 -0.12 15.19
CA ALA A 614 -1.27 0.92 14.69
C ALA A 614 -1.84 1.77 15.84
N CYS A 615 -2.40 2.93 15.49
CA CYS A 615 -2.97 3.92 16.41
C CYS A 615 -3.90 3.32 17.50
N ARG A 616 -4.69 2.30 17.15
CA ARG A 616 -5.58 1.57 18.06
C ARG A 616 -5.19 0.11 18.27
N GLY A 617 -4.02 -0.30 17.81
CA GLY A 617 -3.46 -1.61 18.11
C GLY A 617 -2.94 -1.66 19.55
N SER A 618 -2.82 -2.87 20.11
CA SER A 618 -2.20 -3.07 21.42
C SER A 618 -1.03 -4.03 21.35
N GLY A 619 0.04 -3.71 22.08
CA GLY A 619 1.22 -4.55 22.19
C GLY A 619 1.69 -4.63 23.64
N PRO A 620 2.64 -5.54 23.94
CA PRO A 620 3.09 -5.72 25.31
C PRO A 620 3.98 -4.56 25.75
N SER A 621 3.78 -4.07 26.98
CA SER A 621 4.55 -2.95 27.54
C SER A 621 6.02 -3.25 27.85
N GLY A 622 6.47 -4.50 27.65
CA GLY A 622 7.86 -4.92 27.86
C GLY A 622 8.13 -6.39 27.53
N GLY A 623 9.41 -6.78 27.62
CA GLY A 623 9.92 -8.12 27.36
C GLY A 623 9.97 -8.54 25.88
N ILE A 624 10.11 -7.56 25.00
CA ILE A 624 10.65 -7.75 23.66
C ILE A 624 12.16 -7.49 23.76
N THR A 625 12.98 -8.47 23.37
CA THR A 625 14.44 -8.28 23.27
C THR A 625 14.79 -7.67 21.92
N GLY A 626 15.77 -6.73 21.88
CA GLY A 626 16.17 -6.03 20.65
C GLY A 626 15.55 -4.64 20.49
N ALA A 627 15.16 -4.27 19.26
CA ALA A 627 14.60 -2.94 18.96
C ALA A 627 13.19 -2.78 19.56
N ALA A 628 12.92 -1.58 20.07
CA ALA A 628 11.65 -1.24 20.72
C ALA A 628 10.47 -1.25 19.73
N MET A 629 9.29 -1.54 20.26
CA MET A 629 8.01 -1.42 19.56
C MET A 629 7.78 0.04 19.16
N VAL A 630 7.36 0.26 17.91
CA VAL A 630 7.10 1.57 17.33
C VAL A 630 5.57 1.76 17.24
N PRO A 631 4.97 2.62 18.07
CA PRO A 631 3.59 3.06 17.86
C PRO A 631 3.53 3.90 16.59
N ASP A 632 2.63 3.54 15.68
CA ASP A 632 2.34 4.31 14.48
C ASP A 632 1.34 5.42 14.81
N ALA A 633 1.42 6.51 14.06
CA ALA A 633 0.49 7.63 14.17
C ALA A 633 -0.91 7.24 13.68
N CYS A 634 -1.94 7.80 14.30
CA CYS A 634 -3.28 7.87 13.74
C CYS A 634 -3.19 8.72 12.47
N PHE A 635 -3.41 8.11 11.32
CA PHE A 635 -3.19 8.79 10.05
C PHE A 635 -4.48 9.05 9.30
N TRP A 636 -4.50 10.18 8.63
CA TRP A 636 -5.60 10.56 7.76
C TRP A 636 -5.58 9.68 6.51
N ASP A 637 -6.69 8.99 6.23
CA ASP A 637 -6.86 8.14 5.05
C ASP A 637 -7.95 8.66 4.10
N GLY A 638 -8.78 9.60 4.54
CA GLY A 638 -9.84 10.21 3.74
C GLY A 638 -10.98 9.25 3.36
N GLY A 639 -11.23 8.20 4.14
CA GLY A 639 -12.30 7.23 3.90
C GLY A 639 -13.74 7.75 4.14
N GLY A 640 -13.89 8.95 4.71
CA GLY A 640 -15.18 9.58 5.00
C GLY A 640 -15.88 10.17 3.78
N LEU A 641 -17.09 10.71 4.00
CA LEU A 641 -17.89 11.32 2.94
C LEU A 641 -17.46 12.77 2.67
N THR A 642 -16.90 13.43 3.67
CA THR A 642 -16.31 14.77 3.55
C THR A 642 -14.91 14.77 4.12
N ASN A 643 -14.16 15.85 3.93
CA ASN A 643 -12.81 15.98 4.48
C ASN A 643 -12.80 16.57 5.92
N ASN A 644 -13.87 16.37 6.68
CA ASN A 644 -14.02 16.93 8.02
C ASN A 644 -13.32 16.07 9.07
N TRP A 645 -12.54 16.71 9.94
CA TRP A 645 -11.77 16.07 11.00
C TRP A 645 -12.63 15.20 11.92
N SER A 646 -13.85 15.67 12.21
CA SER A 646 -14.80 14.99 13.09
C SER A 646 -15.44 13.72 12.51
N GLU A 647 -15.24 13.41 11.23
CA GLU A 647 -15.68 12.16 10.63
C GLU A 647 -14.67 11.05 10.93
N ALA A 648 -15.06 10.10 11.77
CA ALA A 648 -14.20 9.01 12.21
C ALA A 648 -13.66 8.16 11.05
N ALA A 649 -14.45 8.00 9.97
CA ALA A 649 -14.09 7.25 8.77
C ALA A 649 -12.98 7.90 7.92
N ASN A 650 -12.53 9.12 8.24
CA ASN A 650 -11.36 9.75 7.60
C ASN A 650 -10.02 9.37 8.26
N TRP A 651 -10.09 8.55 9.30
CA TRP A 651 -8.94 8.09 10.05
C TRP A 651 -8.77 6.60 9.83
N ASP A 652 -7.52 6.15 9.71
CA ASP A 652 -7.14 4.75 9.49
C ASP A 652 -7.71 3.73 10.47
N SER A 653 -8.15 4.21 11.63
CA SER A 653 -8.75 3.41 12.69
C SER A 653 -10.28 3.49 12.75
N ASP A 654 -10.93 4.20 11.82
CA ASP A 654 -12.35 4.55 11.90
C ASP A 654 -12.73 5.19 13.26
N THR A 655 -11.77 5.83 13.94
CA THR A 655 -11.95 6.51 15.23
C THR A 655 -11.21 7.83 15.28
N LEU A 656 -11.77 8.80 15.99
CA LEU A 656 -11.13 10.11 16.14
C LEU A 656 -9.85 10.01 16.99
N PRO A 657 -8.78 10.75 16.61
CA PRO A 657 -7.64 10.96 17.48
C PRO A 657 -8.02 11.66 18.78
N THR A 658 -7.31 11.30 19.85
CA THR A 658 -7.34 11.91 21.16
C THR A 658 -6.17 12.89 21.32
N SER A 659 -6.16 13.67 22.40
CA SER A 659 -5.14 14.68 22.65
C SER A 659 -3.74 14.13 22.91
N ASP A 660 -3.61 12.85 23.24
CA ASP A 660 -2.33 12.18 23.51
C ASP A 660 -1.79 11.43 22.28
N ASP A 661 -2.59 11.33 21.21
CA ASP A 661 -2.23 10.54 20.05
C ASP A 661 -1.16 11.22 19.19
N PRO A 662 -0.23 10.46 18.60
CA PRO A 662 0.51 10.90 17.43
C PRO A 662 -0.42 10.92 16.23
N VAL A 663 -0.54 12.07 15.58
CA VAL A 663 -1.43 12.33 14.44
C VAL A 663 -0.59 12.67 13.22
N LEU A 664 -0.89 12.02 12.09
CA LEU A 664 -0.20 12.22 10.82
C LEU A 664 -1.18 12.47 9.68
N ILE A 665 -1.24 13.71 9.20
CA ILE A 665 -1.91 14.01 7.94
C ILE A 665 -0.91 13.71 6.83
N ARG A 666 -1.17 12.63 6.10
CA ARG A 666 -0.37 12.18 4.99
C ARG A 666 -1.25 11.82 3.82
N ASP A 667 -0.56 11.51 2.74
CA ASP A 667 -1.12 10.90 1.57
C ASP A 667 -0.92 9.39 1.61
N VAL A 668 -1.97 8.64 1.27
CA VAL A 668 -1.94 7.20 1.12
C VAL A 668 -1.71 6.78 -0.36
N SER A 669 -1.80 7.70 -1.32
CA SER A 669 -1.93 7.42 -2.77
C SER A 669 -1.05 8.22 -3.73
N GLY A 670 -0.38 9.29 -3.31
CA GLY A 670 0.34 10.24 -4.17
C GLY A 670 -0.44 11.54 -4.50
N THR A 671 -1.67 11.72 -3.98
CA THR A 671 -2.51 12.92 -4.18
C THR A 671 -2.47 13.90 -3.00
N VAL A 672 -2.52 15.21 -3.29
CA VAL A 672 -2.64 16.27 -2.27
C VAL A 672 -3.94 16.12 -1.47
N THR A 673 -3.84 15.84 -0.17
CA THR A 673 -5.01 15.79 0.72
C THR A 673 -5.28 17.14 1.37
N VAL A 674 -6.56 17.50 1.45
CA VAL A 674 -7.04 18.69 2.16
C VAL A 674 -7.89 18.22 3.33
N VAL A 675 -7.51 18.58 4.55
CA VAL A 675 -8.22 18.26 5.80
C VAL A 675 -8.84 19.52 6.38
N ASN A 676 -10.09 19.45 6.82
CA ASN A 676 -10.80 20.55 7.48
C ASN A 676 -10.99 20.25 8.97
N LEU A 677 -10.32 21.01 9.83
CA LEU A 677 -10.52 20.94 11.28
C LEU A 677 -11.84 21.62 11.63
N ASP A 678 -12.95 20.89 11.60
CA ASP A 678 -14.30 21.41 11.82
C ASP A 678 -14.69 21.48 13.32
N ALA A 679 -13.85 20.92 14.21
CA ALA A 679 -13.96 21.03 15.65
C ALA A 679 -12.59 21.37 16.27
N SER A 680 -12.59 22.09 17.40
CA SER A 680 -11.32 22.43 18.07
C SER A 680 -10.61 21.17 18.58
N PHE A 681 -9.29 21.15 18.46
CA PHE A 681 -8.46 20.02 18.84
C PHE A 681 -7.30 20.48 19.73
N ASP A 682 -7.13 19.78 20.84
CA ASP A 682 -6.12 20.06 21.85
C ASP A 682 -5.06 18.94 21.85
N LEU A 683 -3.78 19.31 21.91
CA LEU A 683 -2.63 18.42 22.03
C LEU A 683 -2.05 18.49 23.45
N ASN A 684 -1.92 17.34 24.09
CA ASN A 684 -1.31 17.17 25.40
C ASN A 684 0.20 16.87 25.29
N ALA A 685 0.84 16.55 26.42
CA ALA A 685 2.27 16.28 26.53
C ALA A 685 2.81 15.18 25.57
N GLN A 686 2.00 14.16 25.27
CA GLN A 686 2.35 13.07 24.35
C GLN A 686 1.86 13.32 22.91
N GLY A 687 0.95 14.28 22.73
CA GLY A 687 0.33 14.58 21.45
C GLY A 687 1.33 15.18 20.46
N ILE A 688 1.33 14.63 19.25
CA ILE A 688 2.14 15.14 18.12
C ILE A 688 1.21 15.29 16.93
N LEU A 689 1.23 16.42 16.25
CA LEU A 689 0.55 16.58 14.95
C LEU A 689 1.56 16.87 13.86
N THR A 690 1.58 16.04 12.82
CA THR A 690 2.40 16.25 11.62
C THR A 690 1.51 16.49 10.40
N VAL A 691 1.71 17.63 9.73
CA VAL A 691 1.16 17.90 8.40
C VAL A 691 2.26 17.61 7.38
N ALA A 692 2.17 16.47 6.70
CA ALA A 692 3.22 16.00 5.78
C ALA A 692 3.32 16.88 4.52
N ALA A 693 4.42 16.73 3.78
CA ALA A 693 4.65 17.44 2.53
C ALA A 693 3.49 17.20 1.53
N GLY A 694 3.11 18.24 0.80
CA GLY A 694 1.99 18.21 -0.13
C GLY A 694 0.61 18.19 0.52
N GLN A 695 0.49 18.07 1.85
CA GLN A 695 -0.81 18.04 2.53
C GLN A 695 -1.24 19.43 3.00
N THR A 696 -2.55 19.62 3.16
CA THR A 696 -3.13 20.87 3.67
C THR A 696 -4.06 20.61 4.85
N LEU A 697 -3.85 21.33 5.96
CA LEU A 697 -4.80 21.38 7.09
C LEU A 697 -5.42 22.78 7.16
N ASN A 698 -6.75 22.86 7.16
CA ASN A 698 -7.51 24.09 7.31
C ASN A 698 -8.07 24.21 8.73
N VAL A 699 -7.86 25.35 9.38
CA VAL A 699 -8.45 25.74 10.66
C VAL A 699 -9.42 26.90 10.39
N PRO A 700 -10.75 26.63 10.33
CA PRO A 700 -11.76 27.62 9.99
C PRO A 700 -12.10 28.56 11.16
N GLU A 701 -12.95 29.54 10.89
CA GLU A 701 -13.39 30.55 11.85
C GLU A 701 -13.98 29.92 13.12
N GLY A 702 -13.58 30.45 14.28
CA GLY A 702 -14.06 29.98 15.58
C GLY A 702 -13.43 28.66 16.06
N VAL A 703 -12.64 27.98 15.24
CA VAL A 703 -11.95 26.75 15.61
C VAL A 703 -10.52 27.04 16.10
N THR A 704 -10.10 26.32 17.15
CA THR A 704 -8.72 26.38 17.66
C THR A 704 -8.00 25.04 17.55
N LEU A 705 -6.80 25.05 16.97
CA LEU A 705 -5.79 24.01 17.14
C LEU A 705 -4.84 24.46 18.26
N ARG A 706 -4.78 23.72 19.38
CA ARG A 706 -4.10 24.18 20.60
C ARG A 706 -3.16 23.13 21.17
N ILE A 707 -2.05 23.58 21.74
CA ILE A 707 -1.24 22.77 22.67
C ILE A 707 -1.59 23.20 24.10
N THR A 708 -2.02 22.28 24.97
CA THR A 708 -2.65 22.59 26.27
C THR A 708 -1.84 22.24 27.51
N SER A 709 -0.85 21.34 27.41
CA SER A 709 -0.14 20.80 28.59
C SER A 709 1.01 21.69 29.09
N GLN A 710 1.22 21.68 30.41
CA GLN A 710 2.19 22.59 31.06
C GLN A 710 3.66 22.15 30.92
N SER A 711 3.97 20.85 31.07
CA SER A 711 5.32 20.32 30.86
C SER A 711 5.38 18.78 30.85
N PRO A 712 5.95 18.14 29.81
CA PRO A 712 6.26 18.74 28.51
C PRO A 712 4.98 19.12 27.75
N GLY A 713 5.07 20.06 26.82
CA GLY A 713 3.98 20.38 25.89
C GLY A 713 4.02 19.45 24.68
N GLY A 714 2.88 19.32 24.00
CA GLY A 714 2.80 18.62 22.71
C GLY A 714 3.58 19.34 21.60
N SER A 715 3.63 18.72 20.41
CA SER A 715 4.35 19.30 19.27
C SER A 715 3.55 19.31 17.98
N ILE A 716 3.73 20.36 17.18
CA ILE A 716 3.15 20.49 15.84
C ILE A 716 4.28 20.66 14.81
N TRP A 717 4.27 19.80 13.80
CA TRP A 717 5.25 19.77 12.71
C TRP A 717 4.55 20.06 11.39
N ILE A 718 4.90 21.17 10.76
CA ILE A 718 4.27 21.64 9.52
C ILE A 718 5.29 21.54 8.40
N ILE A 719 5.15 20.50 7.57
CA ILE A 719 5.97 20.24 6.39
C ILE A 719 5.17 20.58 5.12
N GLY A 720 3.86 20.35 5.15
CA GLY A 720 2.90 20.80 4.14
C GLY A 720 2.40 22.23 4.37
N THR A 721 1.09 22.43 4.25
CA THR A 721 0.42 23.72 4.41
C THR A 721 -0.56 23.71 5.58
N LEU A 722 -0.47 24.71 6.45
CA LEU A 722 -1.46 24.98 7.49
C LEU A 722 -2.15 26.32 7.19
N ASN A 723 -3.44 26.28 6.86
CA ASN A 723 -4.26 27.47 6.64
C ASN A 723 -5.10 27.77 7.88
N ILE A 724 -4.98 28.98 8.40
CA ILE A 724 -5.75 29.49 9.54
C ILE A 724 -6.72 30.53 8.99
N ASN A 725 -7.92 30.10 8.60
CA ASN A 725 -8.94 30.89 7.90
C ASN A 725 -9.95 31.43 8.91
N GLY A 726 -9.60 32.50 9.62
CA GLY A 726 -10.38 33.05 10.75
C GLY A 726 -10.25 32.26 12.06
N GLY A 727 -9.61 31.08 12.03
CA GLY A 727 -9.36 30.24 13.19
C GLY A 727 -8.18 30.70 14.05
N THR A 728 -7.76 29.84 14.98
CA THR A 728 -6.60 30.10 15.86
C THR A 728 -5.66 28.90 15.93
N LEU A 729 -4.36 29.14 15.77
CA LEU A 729 -3.30 28.22 16.21
C LEU A 729 -2.72 28.74 17.53
N HIS A 730 -2.82 27.97 18.61
CA HIS A 730 -2.43 28.40 19.96
C HIS A 730 -1.38 27.47 20.57
N ASN A 731 -0.12 27.90 20.56
CA ASN A 731 0.95 27.23 21.29
C ASN A 731 0.98 27.76 22.73
N ARG A 732 0.86 26.89 23.76
CA ARG A 732 0.95 27.31 25.17
C ARG A 732 2.08 26.60 25.90
N TYR A 733 2.49 27.19 27.02
CA TYR A 733 3.39 26.58 28.01
C TYR A 733 4.74 26.15 27.42
N THR A 734 5.05 24.85 27.39
CA THR A 734 6.30 24.31 26.84
C THR A 734 6.11 23.68 25.45
N GLY A 735 4.99 23.99 24.79
CA GLY A 735 4.68 23.48 23.45
C GLY A 735 5.67 23.95 22.38
N LEU A 736 5.83 23.09 21.38
CA LEU A 736 6.79 23.25 20.29
C LEU A 736 6.08 23.28 18.94
N ILE A 737 6.30 24.35 18.17
CA ILE A 737 5.87 24.40 16.77
C ILE A 737 7.09 24.50 15.86
N THR A 738 7.20 23.57 14.91
CA THR A 738 8.24 23.55 13.89
C THR A 738 7.61 23.66 12.51
N ASN A 739 7.99 24.67 11.74
CA ASN A 739 7.55 24.88 10.37
C ASN A 739 8.72 24.76 9.40
N THR A 740 8.63 23.81 8.47
CA THR A 740 9.47 23.70 7.26
C THR A 740 8.66 23.90 5.98
N GLY A 741 7.33 23.87 6.08
CA GLY A 741 6.36 24.10 5.01
C GLY A 741 5.81 25.52 4.99
N THR A 742 4.48 25.68 4.90
CA THR A 742 3.82 26.99 4.84
C THR A 742 2.71 27.12 5.88
N ILE A 743 2.76 28.18 6.68
CA ILE A 743 1.64 28.63 7.53
C ILE A 743 1.03 29.88 6.88
N ILE A 744 -0.27 29.86 6.64
CA ILE A 744 -1.03 31.00 6.11
C ILE A 744 -2.11 31.38 7.11
N VAL A 745 -2.07 32.61 7.62
CA VAL A 745 -3.10 33.16 8.50
C VAL A 745 -3.95 34.14 7.71
N ASN A 746 -5.19 33.75 7.39
CA ASN A 746 -6.16 34.58 6.67
C ASN A 746 -7.25 35.06 7.65
N GLY A 747 -7.12 36.28 8.17
CA GLY A 747 -8.07 36.84 9.14
C GLY A 747 -8.07 36.19 10.53
N GLY A 748 -7.27 35.13 10.74
CA GLY A 748 -7.18 34.39 12.00
C GLY A 748 -6.03 34.86 12.91
N THR A 749 -5.69 34.02 13.90
CA THR A 749 -4.63 34.30 14.88
C THR A 749 -3.61 33.16 14.97
N LEU A 750 -2.33 33.50 14.88
CA LEU A 750 -1.21 32.66 15.32
C LEU A 750 -0.74 33.16 16.68
N ASN A 751 -1.06 32.43 17.74
CA ASN A 751 -0.71 32.76 19.12
C ASN A 751 0.38 31.81 19.65
N ASN A 752 1.58 32.34 19.88
CA ASN A 752 2.70 31.63 20.49
C ASN A 752 2.95 32.10 21.92
N GLU A 753 2.37 31.41 22.90
CA GLU A 753 2.68 31.52 24.34
C GLU A 753 3.56 30.35 24.83
N GLY A 754 4.00 29.48 23.91
CA GLY A 754 4.75 28.26 24.20
C GLY A 754 6.27 28.46 24.28
N GLY A 755 6.99 27.36 24.51
CA GLY A 755 8.43 27.37 24.73
C GLY A 755 9.21 27.87 23.51
N SER A 756 8.80 27.49 22.29
CA SER A 756 9.38 28.01 21.05
C SER A 756 8.49 27.76 19.82
N LEU A 757 8.51 28.72 18.89
CA LEU A 757 8.08 28.55 17.49
C LEU A 757 9.30 28.70 16.58
N PHE A 758 9.57 27.69 15.76
CA PHE A 758 10.67 27.65 14.81
C PHE A 758 10.13 27.67 13.38
N ASN A 759 10.37 28.76 12.66
CA ASN A 759 10.25 28.78 11.21
C ASN A 759 11.60 28.44 10.60
N GLN A 760 11.80 27.20 10.18
CA GLN A 760 13.10 26.73 9.69
C GLN A 760 13.39 27.21 8.26
N ALA A 761 14.58 26.90 7.75
CA ALA A 761 14.93 27.17 6.36
C ALA A 761 13.94 26.49 5.41
N GLY A 762 13.49 27.23 4.38
CA GLY A 762 12.41 26.79 3.47
C GLY A 762 10.99 27.08 3.99
N GLY A 763 10.82 27.23 5.31
CA GLY A 763 9.55 27.54 5.94
C GLY A 763 9.03 28.93 5.61
N LYS A 764 7.71 29.05 5.43
CA LYS A 764 7.00 30.32 5.16
C LYS A 764 5.90 30.56 6.18
N ILE A 765 5.80 31.78 6.69
CA ILE A 765 4.69 32.26 7.52
C ILE A 765 4.12 33.53 6.89
N ASN A 766 2.89 33.47 6.41
CA ASN A 766 2.20 34.60 5.80
C ASN A 766 1.01 35.01 6.68
N ILE A 767 1.01 36.25 7.16
CA ILE A 767 -0.10 36.83 7.92
C ILE A 767 -0.83 37.81 7.00
N ILE A 768 -2.10 37.52 6.72
CA ILE A 768 -2.97 38.20 5.74
C ILE A 768 -4.25 38.64 6.46
N GLY A 769 -4.40 39.94 6.68
CA GLY A 769 -5.48 40.51 7.50
C GLY A 769 -5.64 39.92 8.90
N GLY A 770 -4.58 39.30 9.46
CA GLY A 770 -4.63 38.52 10.71
C GLY A 770 -3.70 39.05 11.81
N LEU A 771 -3.53 38.24 12.86
CA LEU A 771 -2.67 38.55 14.00
C LEU A 771 -1.62 37.45 14.21
N PHE A 772 -0.36 37.85 14.34
CA PHE A 772 0.67 37.06 15.02
C PHE A 772 0.89 37.67 16.40
N PHE A 773 0.62 36.90 17.45
CA PHE A 773 0.96 37.25 18.83
C PHE A 773 2.04 36.31 19.37
N ASN A 774 3.24 36.83 19.61
CA ASN A 774 4.30 36.12 20.33
C ASN A 774 4.24 36.53 21.80
N GLY A 775 3.58 35.70 22.61
CA GLY A 775 3.19 35.96 23.99
C GLY A 775 4.34 35.95 24.99
N ALA A 776 3.98 36.17 26.27
CA ALA A 776 4.97 36.49 27.29
C ALA A 776 6.00 35.37 27.51
N GLY A 777 7.29 35.71 27.46
CA GLY A 777 8.41 34.78 27.60
C GLY A 777 8.62 33.80 26.44
N ALA A 778 7.79 33.86 25.40
CA ALA A 778 7.86 32.94 24.27
C ALA A 778 9.01 33.30 23.31
N GLY A 779 9.70 32.26 22.82
CA GLY A 779 10.74 32.41 21.80
C GLY A 779 10.18 32.21 20.38
N PHE A 780 10.52 33.12 19.47
CA PHE A 780 10.29 32.94 18.04
C PHE A 780 11.59 33.02 17.25
N ILE A 781 11.91 31.96 16.50
CA ILE A 781 13.10 31.90 15.66
C ILE A 781 12.68 31.74 14.19
N ASN A 782 13.09 32.68 13.35
CA ASN A 782 12.86 32.66 11.91
C ASN A 782 14.17 32.45 11.14
N SER A 783 14.31 31.31 10.49
CA SER A 783 15.34 31.02 9.49
C SER A 783 14.76 30.87 8.07
N GLY A 784 13.43 31.00 7.92
CA GLY A 784 12.71 30.96 6.64
C GLY A 784 12.26 32.36 6.19
N SER A 785 11.00 32.46 5.73
CA SER A 785 10.36 33.73 5.36
C SER A 785 9.12 34.01 6.22
N VAL A 786 9.00 35.24 6.71
CA VAL A 786 7.83 35.78 7.38
C VAL A 786 7.34 37.00 6.62
N VAL A 787 6.04 37.06 6.32
CA VAL A 787 5.41 38.20 5.64
C VAL A 787 4.19 38.62 6.45
N ILE A 788 4.17 39.89 6.86
CA ILE A 788 3.04 40.55 7.51
C ILE A 788 2.47 41.55 6.51
N ASP A 789 1.25 41.31 6.01
CA ASP A 789 0.61 42.20 5.05
C ASP A 789 0.17 43.52 5.69
N ALA A 790 -0.28 44.47 4.85
CA ALA A 790 -0.66 45.80 5.30
C ALA A 790 -1.86 45.85 6.27
N ALA A 791 -2.71 44.82 6.24
CA ALA A 791 -3.88 44.72 7.11
C ALA A 791 -3.59 43.92 8.40
N SER A 792 -2.38 43.36 8.54
CA SER A 792 -2.02 42.46 9.63
C SER A 792 -1.27 43.15 10.76
N ASN A 793 -1.31 42.50 11.92
CA ASN A 793 -0.58 42.91 13.11
C ASN A 793 0.40 41.81 13.55
N PHE A 794 1.60 42.23 13.96
CA PHE A 794 2.55 41.41 14.69
C PHE A 794 2.77 42.04 16.07
N PHE A 795 2.67 41.24 17.13
CA PHE A 795 2.88 41.71 18.49
C PHE A 795 3.90 40.83 19.25
N LEU A 796 4.90 41.47 19.83
CA LEU A 796 5.89 40.84 20.72
C LEU A 796 5.58 41.20 22.17
N GLY A 797 5.18 40.21 22.98
CA GLY A 797 4.76 40.38 24.36
C GLY A 797 5.90 40.50 25.37
N ASP A 798 5.53 40.58 26.66
CA ASP A 798 6.46 40.75 27.78
C ASP A 798 7.53 39.66 27.80
N TYR A 799 8.81 40.04 27.79
CA TYR A 799 9.97 39.14 27.78
C TYR A 799 10.05 38.18 26.59
N ALA A 800 9.16 38.31 25.62
CA ALA A 800 9.17 37.50 24.42
C ALA A 800 10.38 37.88 23.56
N THR A 801 11.00 36.91 22.90
CA THR A 801 12.18 37.13 22.05
C THR A 801 11.91 36.78 20.60
N LEU A 802 12.59 37.48 19.70
CA LEU A 802 12.55 37.23 18.27
C LEU A 802 13.97 37.17 17.70
N THR A 803 14.32 36.05 17.08
CA THR A 803 15.59 35.91 16.33
C THR A 803 15.29 35.70 14.86
N ASN A 804 15.75 36.62 14.01
CA ASN A 804 15.63 36.53 12.57
C ASN A 804 16.98 36.20 11.92
N ASN A 805 17.11 34.98 11.43
CA ASN A 805 18.18 34.50 10.55
C ASN A 805 17.78 34.53 9.07
N GLY A 806 16.48 34.63 8.75
CA GLY A 806 15.92 34.56 7.40
C GLY A 806 15.38 35.90 6.89
N ALA A 807 14.28 35.87 6.13
CA ALA A 807 13.60 37.05 5.62
C ALA A 807 12.38 37.39 6.49
N PHE A 808 12.29 38.63 6.94
CA PHE A 808 11.13 39.16 7.68
C PHE A 808 10.63 40.42 6.96
N THR A 809 9.39 40.40 6.47
CA THR A 809 8.78 41.53 5.77
C THR A 809 7.58 42.03 6.55
N ASN A 810 7.58 43.32 6.91
CA ASN A 810 6.48 44.00 7.57
C ASN A 810 5.91 45.10 6.65
N ALA A 811 4.69 44.89 6.16
CA ALA A 811 3.89 45.93 5.50
C ALA A 811 2.78 46.49 6.42
N GLY A 812 2.44 45.76 7.48
CA GLY A 812 1.42 46.13 8.46
C GLY A 812 1.98 46.82 9.69
N LEU A 813 1.45 46.44 10.85
CA LEU A 813 1.84 47.00 12.14
C LEU A 813 2.60 45.96 12.98
N PHE A 814 3.85 46.26 13.30
CA PHE A 814 4.66 45.50 14.26
C PHE A 814 4.74 46.31 15.56
N ASN A 815 4.33 45.74 16.68
CA ASN A 815 4.43 46.34 18.01
C ASN A 815 5.18 45.44 18.98
N THR A 816 5.92 46.03 19.90
CA THR A 816 6.41 45.34 21.10
C THR A 816 5.72 45.88 22.35
N SER A 817 5.63 45.05 23.40
CA SER A 817 5.21 45.50 24.71
C SER A 817 6.29 46.34 25.41
N SER A 818 5.91 47.07 26.46
CA SER A 818 6.84 47.85 27.29
C SER A 818 7.83 47.01 28.10
N ARG A 819 7.72 45.68 28.05
CA ARG A 819 8.65 44.75 28.70
C ARG A 819 9.13 43.67 27.74
N ALA A 820 8.97 43.86 26.44
CA ALA A 820 9.43 42.91 25.44
C ALA A 820 10.92 42.60 25.61
N GLY A 821 11.28 41.36 25.30
CA GLY A 821 12.67 40.89 25.30
C GLY A 821 13.40 41.29 24.02
N ASP A 822 14.51 40.61 23.74
CA ASP A 822 15.37 40.95 22.62
C ASP A 822 14.75 40.63 21.26
N PHE A 823 14.92 41.56 20.33
CA PHE A 823 14.76 41.31 18.90
C PHE A 823 16.14 41.33 18.27
N VAL A 824 16.61 40.19 17.77
CA VAL A 824 17.89 40.05 17.07
C VAL A 824 17.67 39.75 15.60
N ASN A 825 18.08 40.66 14.72
CA ASN A 825 18.34 40.36 13.32
C ASN A 825 19.79 39.85 13.22
N HIS A 826 19.92 38.54 13.04
CA HIS A 826 21.21 37.83 13.10
C HIS A 826 21.91 37.82 11.73
N GLN A 827 23.15 37.33 11.68
CA GLN A 827 23.93 37.21 10.44
C GLN A 827 23.15 36.50 9.33
N GLY A 828 23.06 37.13 8.14
CA GLY A 828 22.26 36.63 7.00
C GLY A 828 20.78 37.03 7.03
N GLY A 829 20.28 37.53 8.16
CA GLY A 829 18.92 38.00 8.35
C GLY A 829 18.62 39.30 7.59
N THR A 830 17.46 39.35 6.97
CA THR A 830 16.91 40.55 6.31
C THR A 830 15.58 40.94 6.95
N LEU A 831 15.45 42.23 7.29
CA LEU A 831 14.21 42.85 7.73
C LEU A 831 13.80 43.93 6.73
N VAL A 832 12.63 43.80 6.13
CA VAL A 832 12.06 44.79 5.21
C VAL A 832 10.82 45.40 5.86
N ASN A 833 10.87 46.68 6.19
CA ASN A 833 9.76 47.42 6.78
C ASN A 833 9.22 48.46 5.80
N SER A 834 8.00 48.25 5.32
CA SER A 834 7.20 49.22 4.55
C SER A 834 5.98 49.73 5.33
N GLY A 835 5.59 49.03 6.40
CA GLY A 835 4.56 49.44 7.33
C GLY A 835 5.08 50.27 8.50
N THR A 836 4.50 50.06 9.68
CA THR A 836 4.94 50.69 10.93
C THR A 836 5.52 49.64 11.87
N LEU A 837 6.71 49.91 12.38
CA LEU A 837 7.39 49.08 13.38
C LEU A 837 7.67 49.94 14.61
N ASN A 838 7.02 49.59 15.71
CA ASN A 838 7.07 50.26 16.99
C ASN A 838 7.87 49.40 17.98
N GLN A 839 9.07 49.84 18.32
CA GLN A 839 9.92 49.21 19.33
C GLN A 839 9.86 50.01 20.63
N GLY A 840 9.36 49.36 21.68
CA GLY A 840 9.58 49.71 23.07
C GLY A 840 10.05 48.49 23.86
N GLY A 841 10.26 48.69 25.16
CA GLY A 841 10.56 47.60 26.08
C GLY A 841 12.01 47.46 26.50
N LEU A 842 12.23 46.54 27.44
CA LEU A 842 13.49 46.38 28.16
C LEU A 842 14.58 45.70 27.32
N GLY A 843 14.20 44.90 26.33
CA GLY A 843 15.12 44.22 25.43
C GLY A 843 15.74 45.13 24.37
N VAL A 844 16.81 44.63 23.77
CA VAL A 844 17.56 45.34 22.73
C VAL A 844 17.10 44.89 21.35
N PHE A 845 16.86 45.84 20.46
CA PHE A 845 16.72 45.55 19.03
C PHE A 845 18.11 45.58 18.37
N SER A 846 18.69 44.40 18.15
CA SER A 846 20.03 44.24 17.59
C SER A 846 19.99 43.90 16.10
N ASN A 847 20.66 44.71 15.28
CA ASN A 847 20.97 44.40 13.89
C ASN A 847 22.45 43.99 13.80
N LEU A 848 22.74 42.69 13.84
CA LEU A 848 24.12 42.18 13.96
C LEU A 848 24.92 42.31 12.66
N ALA A 849 26.24 42.12 12.75
CA ALA A 849 27.12 42.17 11.59
C ALA A 849 26.70 41.14 10.52
N GLY A 850 26.69 41.56 9.25
CA GLY A 850 26.24 40.73 8.13
C GLY A 850 24.72 40.60 8.00
N SER A 851 23.94 41.38 8.76
CA SER A 851 22.47 41.48 8.63
C SER A 851 22.04 42.82 8.05
N LYS A 852 20.83 42.89 7.48
CA LYS A 852 20.31 44.08 6.78
C LYS A 852 18.88 44.45 7.20
N ILE A 853 18.66 45.72 7.48
CA ILE A 853 17.33 46.33 7.62
C ILE A 853 17.09 47.27 6.44
N THR A 854 15.94 47.17 5.79
CA THR A 854 15.47 48.12 4.77
C THR A 854 14.18 48.74 5.25
N ASN A 855 14.16 50.05 5.44
CA ASN A 855 13.00 50.81 5.89
C ASN A 855 12.52 51.78 4.81
N THR A 856 11.32 51.54 4.30
CA THR A 856 10.56 52.45 3.43
C THR A 856 9.33 53.02 4.15
N GLY A 857 8.91 52.39 5.25
CA GLY A 857 7.81 52.83 6.11
C GLY A 857 8.29 53.63 7.31
N ARG A 858 7.83 53.27 8.50
CA ARG A 858 8.18 53.93 9.77
C ARG A 858 8.76 52.95 10.78
N ILE A 859 9.88 53.33 11.39
CA ILE A 859 10.46 52.67 12.57
C ILE A 859 10.46 53.68 13.71
N ASN A 860 9.78 53.36 14.81
CA ASN A 860 9.72 54.16 16.03
C ASN A 860 10.47 53.44 17.15
N MET A 861 11.39 54.14 17.82
CA MET A 861 12.11 53.65 19.00
C MET A 861 11.65 54.46 20.21
N PHE A 862 10.82 53.87 21.08
CA PHE A 862 10.16 54.54 22.21
C PHE A 862 11.00 54.54 23.49
N GLU A 863 11.13 53.37 24.12
CA GLU A 863 11.85 53.15 25.39
C GLU A 863 12.83 51.97 25.27
N SER A 864 13.39 51.77 24.07
CA SER A 864 14.29 50.66 23.75
C SER A 864 15.59 51.18 23.12
N MET A 865 16.56 50.30 22.98
CA MET A 865 17.82 50.52 22.27
C MET A 865 17.84 49.76 20.95
N LEU A 866 18.09 50.47 19.85
CA LEU A 866 18.48 49.85 18.59
C LEU A 866 20.01 49.83 18.48
N ASP A 867 20.62 48.64 18.51
CA ASP A 867 22.07 48.42 18.32
C ASP A 867 22.32 47.98 16.87
N ASN A 868 22.93 48.85 16.06
CA ASN A 868 23.27 48.56 14.68
C ASN A 868 24.76 48.23 14.52
N ARG A 869 25.03 46.96 14.18
CA ARG A 869 26.33 46.44 13.73
C ARG A 869 26.29 45.94 12.27
N GLY A 870 25.11 45.86 11.69
CA GLY A 870 24.86 45.50 10.30
C GLY A 870 24.67 46.72 9.39
N THR A 871 23.87 46.56 8.34
CA THR A 871 23.47 47.65 7.45
C THR A 871 22.01 48.02 7.67
N ILE A 872 21.71 49.32 7.73
CA ILE A 872 20.35 49.87 7.71
C ILE A 872 20.23 50.79 6.50
N GLU A 873 19.28 50.53 5.62
CA GLU A 873 18.90 51.39 4.51
C GLU A 873 17.55 52.03 4.81
N ASN A 874 17.52 53.34 4.97
CA ASN A 874 16.34 54.11 5.29
C ASN A 874 15.97 55.05 4.13
N SER A 875 14.79 54.86 3.56
CA SER A 875 14.13 55.80 2.65
C SER A 875 12.76 56.25 3.19
N GLY A 876 12.31 55.68 4.30
CA GLY A 876 11.14 56.10 5.07
C GLY A 876 11.53 56.94 6.29
N THR A 877 10.81 56.80 7.40
CA THR A 877 11.11 57.48 8.66
C THR A 877 11.69 56.52 9.70
N MET A 878 12.82 56.88 10.29
CA MET A 878 13.31 56.31 11.55
C MET A 878 13.26 57.40 12.62
N GLU A 879 12.55 57.15 13.71
CA GLU A 879 12.41 58.12 14.81
C GLU A 879 12.83 57.53 16.15
N VAL A 880 13.76 58.21 16.82
CA VAL A 880 14.18 57.93 18.19
C VAL A 880 13.45 58.90 19.11
N PHE A 881 12.51 58.41 19.91
CA PHE A 881 11.74 59.21 20.86
C PHE A 881 12.55 59.54 22.12
N HIS A 882 12.00 60.39 22.98
CA HIS A 882 12.68 60.97 24.14
C HIS A 882 13.42 59.96 25.03
N PHE A 883 12.86 58.77 25.25
CA PHE A 883 13.45 57.70 26.07
C PHE A 883 14.10 56.59 25.25
N GLY A 884 14.09 56.73 23.93
CA GLY A 884 14.65 55.77 23.00
C GLY A 884 16.13 56.05 22.78
N SER A 885 16.83 55.01 22.32
CA SER A 885 18.21 55.15 21.91
C SER A 885 18.52 54.39 20.63
N TYR A 886 19.46 54.94 19.87
CA TYR A 886 20.07 54.29 18.72
C TYR A 886 21.58 54.33 18.88
N GLN A 887 22.23 53.20 18.64
CA GLN A 887 23.67 53.08 18.59
C GLN A 887 24.09 52.46 17.26
N ASN A 888 25.03 53.11 16.59
CA ASN A 888 25.76 52.52 15.48
C ASN A 888 27.12 52.06 16.01
N LEU A 889 27.38 50.76 15.97
CA LEU A 889 28.55 50.10 16.55
C LEU A 889 29.21 49.17 15.51
N GLY A 890 30.16 49.71 14.74
CA GLY A 890 30.76 49.03 13.58
C GLY A 890 29.80 48.84 12.40
N GLY A 891 28.57 49.35 12.51
CA GLY A 891 27.53 49.25 11.50
C GLY A 891 27.49 50.43 10.53
N ARG A 892 26.60 50.31 9.54
CA ARG A 892 26.35 51.31 8.50
C ARG A 892 24.87 51.70 8.47
N LEU A 893 24.60 53.00 8.51
CA LEU A 893 23.28 53.57 8.25
C LEU A 893 23.33 54.41 6.97
N GLU A 894 22.51 54.03 6.00
CA GLU A 894 22.24 54.78 4.77
C GLU A 894 20.88 55.46 4.89
N ASN A 895 20.86 56.76 5.15
CA ASN A 895 19.66 57.55 5.03
C ASN A 895 19.56 58.12 3.60
N TRP A 896 18.81 57.43 2.76
CA TRP A 896 18.62 57.76 1.35
C TRP A 896 17.73 58.99 1.13
N SER A 897 17.75 59.52 -0.10
CA SER A 897 16.84 60.59 -0.51
C SER A 897 15.38 60.23 -0.25
N GLY A 898 14.61 61.17 0.29
CA GLY A 898 13.24 60.94 0.80
C GLY A 898 13.17 60.38 2.22
N GLY A 899 14.26 59.81 2.73
CA GLY A 899 14.36 59.29 4.09
C GLY A 899 14.52 60.37 5.16
N ALA A 900 13.92 60.15 6.32
CA ALA A 900 14.04 60.97 7.50
C ALA A 900 14.58 60.17 8.69
N PHE A 901 15.67 60.63 9.31
CA PHE A 901 16.15 60.14 10.60
C PHE A 901 15.96 61.23 11.65
N VAL A 902 14.98 61.05 12.52
CA VAL A 902 14.55 62.03 13.53
C VAL A 902 15.00 61.57 14.91
N ASN A 903 15.68 62.46 15.64
CA ASN A 903 16.16 62.18 16.98
C ASN A 903 15.58 63.17 17.99
N ALA A 904 14.75 62.67 18.90
CA ALA A 904 14.34 63.34 20.13
C ALA A 904 14.92 62.67 21.40
N GLY A 905 15.60 61.52 21.26
CA GLY A 905 16.23 60.74 22.32
C GLY A 905 17.75 60.85 22.32
N SER A 906 18.42 59.70 22.35
CA SER A 906 19.89 59.60 22.33
C SER A 906 20.39 58.77 21.15
N VAL A 907 21.25 59.36 20.33
CA VAL A 907 21.86 58.71 19.16
C VAL A 907 23.38 58.78 19.28
N SER A 908 24.04 57.64 19.10
CA SER A 908 25.51 57.55 19.10
C SER A 908 26.01 56.85 17.84
N ASN A 909 26.90 57.50 17.11
CA ASN A 909 27.69 56.90 16.03
C ASN A 909 29.11 56.67 16.52
N LEU A 910 29.45 55.43 16.87
CA LEU A 910 30.70 55.09 17.53
C LEU A 910 31.86 54.94 16.53
N GLU A 911 33.08 54.82 17.04
CA GLU A 911 34.28 54.57 16.22
C GLU A 911 34.07 53.38 15.27
N ASN A 912 34.66 53.45 14.08
CA ASN A 912 34.50 52.47 12.99
C ASN A 912 33.07 52.29 12.45
N SER A 913 32.13 53.17 12.82
CA SER A 913 30.74 53.14 12.33
C SER A 913 30.52 54.25 11.30
N THR A 914 29.61 54.02 10.34
CA THR A 914 29.33 54.97 9.25
C THR A 914 27.86 55.38 9.22
N ILE A 915 27.58 56.68 9.15
CA ILE A 915 26.28 57.23 8.77
C ILE A 915 26.45 58.03 7.48
N ASN A 916 25.75 57.63 6.43
CA ASN A 916 25.66 58.35 5.17
C ASN A 916 24.26 58.92 5.02
N ASN A 917 24.18 60.19 4.66
CA ASN A 917 22.94 60.92 4.55
C ASN A 917 22.81 61.61 3.19
N SER A 918 21.80 61.22 2.42
CA SER A 918 21.28 61.95 1.26
C SER A 918 19.81 62.38 1.44
N GLY A 919 19.19 62.02 2.58
CA GLY A 919 17.89 62.48 3.04
C GLY A 919 18.00 63.54 4.13
N SER A 920 17.10 63.50 5.12
CA SER A 920 17.06 64.46 6.23
C SER A 920 17.41 63.83 7.58
N ILE A 921 18.40 64.37 8.28
CA ILE A 921 18.66 64.11 9.70
C ILE A 921 18.15 65.32 10.50
N ILE A 922 17.24 65.07 11.45
CA ILE A 922 16.66 66.10 12.33
C ILE A 922 17.01 65.72 13.77
N ASN A 923 17.99 66.41 14.36
CA ASN A 923 18.37 66.22 15.75
C ASN A 923 17.80 67.31 16.66
N ASN A 924 16.86 66.93 17.51
CA ASN A 924 16.27 67.80 18.54
C ASN A 924 16.89 67.57 19.92
N ARG A 925 17.83 66.63 20.08
CA ARG A 925 18.46 66.32 21.36
C ARG A 925 19.91 65.87 21.22
N ASN A 926 20.25 64.67 21.67
CA ASN A 926 21.64 64.22 21.80
C ASN A 926 22.03 63.34 20.61
N LEU A 927 22.93 63.85 19.77
CA LEU A 927 23.58 63.10 18.70
C LEU A 927 25.09 63.20 18.88
N ILE A 928 25.75 62.09 19.23
CA ILE A 928 27.19 62.01 19.43
C ILE A 928 27.84 61.27 18.27
N ASN A 929 28.82 61.89 17.62
CA ASN A 929 29.59 61.33 16.51
C ASN A 929 31.07 61.13 16.88
N ALA A 930 31.48 59.87 17.04
CA ALA A 930 32.87 59.43 17.13
C ALA A 930 33.31 58.63 15.89
N GLY A 931 32.38 58.19 15.04
CA GLY A 931 32.63 57.54 13.76
C GLY A 931 32.61 58.49 12.56
N THR A 932 32.36 57.94 11.37
CA THR A 932 32.22 58.70 10.12
C THR A 932 30.77 59.09 9.89
N MET A 933 30.51 60.38 9.67
CA MET A 933 29.21 60.90 9.25
C MET A 933 29.37 61.74 7.99
N ASN A 934 28.75 61.30 6.88
CA ASN A 934 28.79 61.96 5.59
C ASN A 934 27.41 62.51 5.21
N ASN A 935 27.31 63.83 5.07
CA ASN A 935 26.16 64.51 4.46
C ASN A 935 26.44 64.72 2.96
N LEU A 936 25.92 63.80 2.15
CA LEU A 936 26.03 63.77 0.69
C LEU A 936 25.19 64.90 0.06
N CYS A 937 25.47 65.22 -1.21
CA CYS A 937 24.80 66.32 -1.90
C CYS A 937 23.28 66.06 -1.96
N GLY A 938 22.48 67.05 -1.54
CA GLY A 938 21.02 66.94 -1.40
C GLY A 938 20.53 66.49 -0.02
N GLY A 939 21.43 66.04 0.87
CA GLY A 939 21.10 65.72 2.26
C GLY A 939 21.10 66.94 3.18
N THR A 940 20.28 66.89 4.24
CA THR A 940 20.23 67.91 5.30
C THR A 940 20.53 67.32 6.67
N VAL A 941 21.21 68.10 7.52
CA VAL A 941 21.40 67.81 8.95
C VAL A 941 20.98 69.05 9.72
N THR A 942 19.92 68.94 10.53
CA THR A 942 19.39 70.05 11.34
C THR A 942 19.56 69.75 12.81
N GLY A 943 20.03 70.73 13.59
CA GLY A 943 20.32 70.59 15.02
C GLY A 943 21.79 70.26 15.32
N PRO A 944 22.18 70.25 16.60
CA PRO A 944 23.57 70.10 17.00
C PRO A 944 24.07 68.66 16.76
N VAL A 945 25.31 68.50 16.30
CA VAL A 945 26.01 67.21 16.31
C VAL A 945 27.24 67.37 17.18
N ASN A 946 27.30 66.63 18.30
CA ASN A 946 28.39 66.70 19.26
C ASN A 946 29.40 65.57 18.98
N GLY A 947 30.67 65.73 19.34
CA GLY A 947 31.69 64.69 19.22
C GLY A 947 33.00 65.17 18.61
N ASN A 948 33.97 64.25 18.47
CA ASN A 948 35.34 64.58 18.09
C ASN A 948 35.60 64.48 16.58
N GLN A 949 34.63 63.98 15.80
CA GLN A 949 34.75 63.84 14.34
C GLN A 949 33.74 64.78 13.64
N PRO A 950 34.21 65.63 12.70
CA PRO A 950 33.32 66.55 11.98
C PRO A 950 32.38 65.80 11.04
N VAL A 951 31.23 66.43 10.72
CA VAL A 951 30.33 65.94 9.66
C VAL A 951 30.94 66.30 8.32
N GLY A 952 31.25 65.30 7.49
CA GLY A 952 31.68 65.51 6.12
C GLY A 952 30.52 66.11 5.32
N VAL A 953 30.69 67.32 4.79
CA VAL A 953 29.69 67.97 3.95
C VAL A 953 30.10 67.88 2.48
N CYS A 954 29.15 67.65 1.58
CA CYS A 954 29.39 67.73 0.15
C CYS A 954 30.01 69.09 -0.20
N ALA A 955 31.24 69.09 -0.71
CA ALA A 955 31.86 70.26 -1.32
C ALA A 955 31.26 70.41 -2.72
N VAL A 956 30.42 71.42 -2.90
CA VAL A 956 29.99 71.84 -4.24
C VAL A 956 31.19 72.59 -4.83
N ASN A 957 31.90 72.00 -5.79
CA ASN A 957 32.83 72.74 -6.64
C ASN A 957 32.07 73.49 -7.73
#